data_AF-A0A1H3C5I2-F1
#
_entry.id   AF-A0A1H3C5I2-F1
#
_cell.length_a   1.000
_cell.length_b   1.000
_cell.length_c   1.000
_cell.angle_alpha   90.00
_cell.angle_beta   90.00
_cell.angle_gamma   90.00
#
_symmetry.space_group_name_H-M   'P 1'
#
loop_
_entity.id
_entity.type
_entity.pdbx_description
1 polymer ?
#
loop_
_entity_poly.entity_id
_entity_poly.type
_entity_poly.pdbx_seq_one_letter_code
_entity_poly.pdbx_strand_id
1 'polypeptide(L)'
;MLKWKTWCSLLVIVGLMMGLFPAPTTKAEGDPSQERALEQRLQEIMNEYKEKKNAAGMSVAYNVSSLQNGTELASYHPKKTLVPGSVSQLWTASASLDKWPSTHRFSTELHARGKVEQGVLQGDVIIKGGGDPTLALADVDKLTRDLKKKGIRSVKGDVLVDDTRFDPKRLGTNWMWDRESYPAFAPIGALSVNGNTVDVTVEPGQLGEQPKVKVSPASQEFKVINQASTSADGGSLTVSRTRAKNELVVKGKIKTGQSPIHFKRTVNDPSLFAGDVFQERMKHVGIQFASGSQVKRGDAPKEKPLLEQKSPPINNIVSKMKNKKSSFISEMLLRQLAVEAGEVGSDTNGLEVLSKYADEKAKVENISTFQPKDGSGLSRMSVMSPEHLASLMQQAQKQVTPLLATAGEGALKGRMNDTPAEGRLQAYPVDESGISGLTGIVKDKVAFSVMVNGVKNQSVADVLEDQMAAAIASYPNVPDSKSPPEKKTYPLSGILDPLVESKGYEGVQTSMVVRSLDTGEKMYAKDGSTNLTPASNTKLLTSTTAFDALGVDYRFRTELLAKGDVGNGTLNGDLTLKGYGDPTLTTGGSLKEQAGPTIEGMVKDLKEKGIKRIEGNVAVDSTAFSDEVYGKGWPQDSENDEFQPQITALSLNRGIVRFDYLPGKKEGDPARWTVTPKTKSIQVKSDVTTGAAGSVNTFNIERERGTNNYRLSGSVPLDFKGDYTNIPVEKPQLYAGTVLKETLAREGIEVTDSSPVVEKEAPQGKKALAVYQSPPLSEVARHLLKKSDNFYAQMILKTLGLEKRGKGSAAAGLAVVKSYLQRIQLPGTYRLEDGNGLSRYDFISPEQIVSLLAAQKKTPYFDTFYQNLPIAGKDGSLTYRMNDTPAANNLRGKTGTLTHLSGLSGYVRTKDNEWLAYSILMNGYTSESLTSLQDKIGAALASYSKNGDSYPKKVGTPFNDSSLLSTSELLRSTCKLKFYPSLLES
;
A
#
# COMPACT_ATOMS: atom_id res chain seq x y z
N MET A 1 4.20 -66.14 -8.76
CA MET A 1 4.26 -67.61 -8.60
C MET A 1 5.04 -67.92 -7.32
N LEU A 2 4.63 -68.98 -6.60
CA LEU A 2 4.95 -69.41 -5.21
C LEU A 2 4.13 -68.67 -4.11
N LYS A 3 2.90 -69.12 -3.81
CA LYS A 3 2.44 -70.25 -2.96
C LYS A 3 2.61 -69.94 -1.45
N TRP A 4 1.58 -69.58 -0.68
CA TRP A 4 0.39 -70.33 -0.23
C TRP A 4 0.66 -71.68 0.49
N LYS A 5 0.33 -71.64 1.80
CA LYS A 5 -0.23 -72.68 2.69
C LYS A 5 0.69 -73.77 3.26
N THR A 6 0.68 -73.89 4.58
CA THR A 6 -0.01 -74.91 5.42
C THR A 6 0.44 -74.68 6.88
N TRP A 7 -0.35 -74.78 7.96
CA TRP A 7 -1.05 -75.91 8.61
C TRP A 7 -1.87 -75.29 9.80
N CYS A 8 -3.18 -75.51 10.03
CA CYS A 8 -3.85 -76.67 10.68
C CYS A 8 -3.06 -77.22 11.89
N SER A 9 -3.51 -77.35 13.13
CA SER A 9 -4.83 -77.31 13.78
C SER A 9 -4.56 -77.36 15.29
N LEU A 10 -5.29 -76.63 16.13
CA LEU A 10 -5.59 -77.07 17.51
C LEU A 10 -6.72 -76.22 18.08
N LEU A 11 -7.93 -76.66 17.77
CA LEU A 11 -9.13 -76.33 18.53
C LEU A 11 -9.12 -77.15 19.83
N VAL A 12 -9.64 -76.52 20.88
CA VAL A 12 -9.93 -77.08 22.22
C VAL A 12 -8.79 -77.03 23.22
N ILE A 13 -8.42 -75.81 23.66
CA ILE A 13 -8.12 -75.52 25.06
C ILE A 13 -8.70 -74.13 25.37
N VAL A 14 -9.75 -74.15 26.21
CA VAL A 14 -10.11 -73.11 27.19
C VAL A 14 -10.86 -71.88 26.67
N GLY A 15 -12.18 -72.03 26.68
CA GLY A 15 -13.04 -70.96 27.19
C GLY A 15 -12.72 -70.72 28.66
N LEU A 16 -11.90 -69.69 28.92
CA LEU A 16 -11.73 -68.95 30.19
C LEU A 16 -10.59 -67.94 29.99
N MET A 17 -10.82 -66.93 29.16
CA MET A 17 -10.16 -65.62 29.20
C MET A 17 -10.94 -64.64 28.32
N MET A 18 -12.21 -64.42 28.68
CA MET A 18 -12.91 -63.19 28.30
C MET A 18 -12.40 -62.09 29.23
N GLY A 19 -11.56 -61.21 28.70
CA GLY A 19 -11.08 -60.05 29.44
C GLY A 19 -10.04 -59.27 28.65
N LEU A 20 -10.42 -58.06 28.23
CA LEU A 20 -9.55 -56.93 27.86
C LEU A 20 -8.79 -57.04 26.52
N PHE A 21 -9.53 -56.84 25.42
CA PHE A 21 -9.00 -56.07 24.29
C PHE A 21 -9.84 -54.80 24.16
N PRO A 22 -9.26 -53.59 24.26
CA PRO A 22 -10.00 -52.38 23.93
C PRO A 22 -10.36 -52.42 22.45
N ALA A 23 -11.64 -52.24 22.14
CA ALA A 23 -12.11 -52.02 20.78
C ALA A 23 -11.35 -50.84 20.16
N PRO A 24 -11.07 -50.84 18.84
CA PRO A 24 -10.62 -49.64 18.17
C PRO A 24 -11.68 -48.56 18.43
N THR A 25 -11.31 -47.53 19.17
CA THR A 25 -12.14 -46.34 19.33
C THR A 25 -12.33 -45.73 17.96
N THR A 26 -13.53 -45.86 17.41
CA THR A 26 -14.00 -45.03 16.32
C THR A 26 -13.78 -43.58 16.73
N LYS A 27 -12.97 -42.84 15.97
CA LYS A 27 -12.90 -41.38 16.09
C LYS A 27 -14.33 -40.87 15.96
N ALA A 28 -14.84 -40.19 16.97
CA ALA A 28 -16.16 -39.58 16.90
C ALA A 28 -16.15 -38.54 15.76
N GLU A 29 -16.79 -38.87 14.64
CA GLU A 29 -17.21 -37.87 13.65
C GLU A 29 -18.26 -36.95 14.31
N GLY A 30 -18.27 -35.66 13.94
CA GLY A 30 -19.26 -34.72 14.44
C GLY A 30 -20.68 -35.18 14.06
N ASP A 31 -21.69 -34.75 14.82
CA ASP A 31 -23.08 -35.02 14.46
C ASP A 31 -23.43 -34.22 13.18
N PRO A 32 -23.68 -34.88 12.02
CA PRO A 32 -23.92 -34.19 10.75
C PRO A 32 -25.19 -33.31 10.75
N SER A 33 -26.05 -33.47 11.75
CA SER A 33 -27.20 -32.58 11.96
C SER A 33 -26.77 -31.24 12.58
N GLN A 34 -25.81 -31.26 13.51
CA GLN A 34 -25.28 -30.06 14.18
C GLN A 34 -24.34 -29.26 13.28
N GLU A 35 -23.56 -29.93 12.42
CA GLU A 35 -22.75 -29.27 11.39
C GLU A 35 -23.65 -28.49 10.41
N ARG A 36 -24.71 -29.14 9.91
CA ARG A 36 -25.72 -28.48 9.07
C ARG A 36 -26.43 -27.33 9.77
N ALA A 37 -26.79 -27.49 11.05
CA ALA A 37 -27.43 -26.43 11.83
C ALA A 37 -26.50 -25.21 11.98
N LEU A 38 -25.20 -25.44 12.24
CA LEU A 38 -24.19 -24.36 12.30
C LEU A 38 -24.07 -23.62 10.97
N GLU A 39 -23.93 -24.36 9.86
CA GLU A 39 -23.81 -23.77 8.54
C GLU A 39 -25.04 -22.93 8.18
N GLN A 40 -26.25 -23.46 8.38
CA GLN A 40 -27.51 -22.76 8.13
C GLN A 40 -27.61 -21.48 8.97
N ARG A 41 -27.28 -21.56 10.26
CA ARG A 41 -27.34 -20.40 11.16
C ARG A 41 -26.36 -19.30 10.74
N LEU A 42 -25.14 -19.64 10.33
CA LEU A 42 -24.17 -18.65 9.86
C LEU A 42 -24.60 -18.02 8.53
N GLN A 43 -25.20 -18.80 7.63
CA GLN A 43 -25.75 -18.29 6.38
C GLN A 43 -26.96 -17.37 6.59
N GLU A 44 -27.84 -17.65 7.55
CA GLU A 44 -28.93 -16.74 7.95
C GLU A 44 -28.40 -15.39 8.38
N ILE A 45 -27.46 -15.38 9.34
CA ILE A 45 -26.85 -14.15 9.84
C ILE A 45 -26.27 -13.35 8.66
N MET A 46 -25.53 -14.02 7.77
CA MET A 46 -25.00 -13.41 6.55
C MET A 46 -26.07 -12.78 5.65
N ASN A 47 -27.19 -13.47 5.45
CA ASN A 47 -28.27 -13.01 4.59
C ASN A 47 -29.03 -11.82 5.20
N GLU A 48 -29.28 -11.83 6.51
CA GLU A 48 -29.85 -10.69 7.23
C GLU A 48 -29.02 -9.41 7.03
N TYR A 49 -27.69 -9.53 6.93
CA TYR A 49 -26.81 -8.38 6.73
C TYR A 49 -26.73 -7.95 5.28
N LYS A 50 -26.82 -8.85 4.31
CA LYS A 50 -26.86 -8.46 2.89
C LYS A 50 -28.02 -7.51 2.59
N GLU A 51 -29.14 -7.64 3.30
CA GLU A 51 -30.32 -6.78 3.15
C GLU A 51 -30.20 -5.43 3.91
N LYS A 52 -29.27 -5.30 4.86
CA LYS A 52 -29.07 -4.05 5.60
C LYS A 52 -28.33 -3.03 4.74
N LYS A 53 -28.95 -1.87 4.48
CA LYS A 53 -28.34 -0.76 3.71
C LYS A 53 -26.94 -0.33 4.19
N ASN A 54 -26.68 -0.42 5.49
CA ASN A 54 -25.40 -0.03 6.10
C ASN A 54 -24.33 -1.14 6.08
N ALA A 55 -24.72 -2.37 5.72
CA ALA A 55 -23.85 -3.53 5.50
C ALA A 55 -23.57 -3.76 4.00
N ALA A 56 -24.28 -3.03 3.12
CA ALA A 56 -24.16 -3.16 1.68
C ALA A 56 -22.72 -2.94 1.20
N GLY A 57 -22.18 -3.97 0.55
CA GLY A 57 -20.85 -3.98 -0.06
C GLY A 57 -19.77 -4.69 0.76
N MET A 58 -20.05 -5.19 1.95
CA MET A 58 -19.08 -5.99 2.71
C MET A 58 -18.81 -7.32 2.00
N SER A 59 -17.53 -7.67 1.87
CA SER A 59 -17.09 -9.00 1.45
C SER A 59 -16.78 -9.82 2.69
N VAL A 60 -17.51 -10.91 2.91
CA VAL A 60 -17.35 -11.77 4.08
C VAL A 60 -16.91 -13.15 3.63
N ALA A 61 -15.95 -13.73 4.34
CA ALA A 61 -15.54 -15.12 4.20
C ALA A 61 -15.27 -15.71 5.59
N TYR A 62 -15.58 -16.99 5.77
CA TYR A 62 -15.29 -17.69 7.02
C TYR A 62 -14.96 -19.17 6.81
N ASN A 63 -14.21 -19.71 7.76
CA ASN A 63 -14.00 -21.14 7.94
C ASN A 63 -14.14 -21.46 9.44
N VAL A 64 -14.84 -22.54 9.74
CA VAL A 64 -15.01 -23.09 11.08
C VAL A 64 -14.64 -24.57 11.01
N SER A 65 -13.68 -24.98 11.83
CA SER A 65 -13.11 -26.34 11.79
C SER A 65 -12.99 -26.93 13.19
N SER A 66 -13.09 -28.25 13.30
CA SER A 66 -12.91 -28.98 14.55
C SER A 66 -11.44 -28.99 14.97
N LEU A 67 -11.14 -28.61 16.21
CA LEU A 67 -9.79 -28.73 16.79
C LEU A 67 -9.37 -30.18 17.03
N GLN A 68 -10.33 -31.11 17.14
CA GLN A 68 -10.05 -32.52 17.47
C GLN A 68 -9.52 -33.30 16.27
N ASN A 69 -10.09 -33.07 15.08
CA ASN A 69 -9.82 -33.87 13.89
C ASN A 69 -9.61 -33.05 12.61
N GLY A 70 -9.88 -31.73 12.62
CA GLY A 70 -9.70 -30.86 11.45
C GLY A 70 -10.84 -30.85 10.46
N THR A 71 -11.94 -31.53 10.75
CA THR A 71 -13.12 -31.52 9.87
C THR A 71 -13.67 -30.09 9.79
N GLU A 72 -13.92 -29.62 8.56
CA GLU A 72 -14.64 -28.37 8.31
C GLU A 72 -16.10 -28.54 8.79
N LEU A 73 -16.51 -27.71 9.75
CA LEU A 73 -17.85 -27.73 10.36
C LEU A 73 -18.82 -26.79 9.64
N ALA A 74 -18.32 -25.66 9.14
CA ALA A 74 -19.07 -24.69 8.34
C ALA A 74 -18.10 -23.74 7.61
N SER A 75 -18.42 -23.36 6.37
CA SER A 75 -17.61 -22.39 5.64
C SER A 75 -18.43 -21.51 4.69
N TYR A 76 -17.87 -20.36 4.34
CA TYR A 76 -18.34 -19.53 3.25
C TYR A 76 -17.13 -18.88 2.59
N HIS A 77 -16.87 -19.24 1.33
CA HIS A 77 -15.68 -18.82 0.59
C HIS A 77 -14.36 -19.05 1.36
N PRO A 78 -14.12 -20.24 1.98
CA PRO A 78 -13.00 -20.46 2.90
C PRO A 78 -11.62 -20.23 2.29
N LYS A 79 -11.51 -20.36 0.96
CA LYS A 79 -10.28 -20.19 0.17
C LYS A 79 -10.11 -18.82 -0.46
N LYS A 80 -11.16 -17.98 -0.48
CA LYS A 80 -11.02 -16.62 -1.03
C LYS A 80 -10.06 -15.84 -0.15
N THR A 81 -9.10 -15.18 -0.79
CA THR A 81 -8.09 -14.40 -0.06
C THR A 81 -8.58 -12.97 0.18
N LEU A 82 -8.46 -12.51 1.43
CA LEU A 82 -8.82 -11.18 1.90
C LEU A 82 -7.58 -10.51 2.51
N VAL A 83 -7.62 -9.18 2.62
CA VAL A 83 -6.60 -8.45 3.37
C VAL A 83 -6.79 -8.72 4.87
N PRO A 84 -5.82 -9.31 5.59
CA PRO A 84 -6.05 -9.83 6.93
C PRO A 84 -6.06 -8.76 8.03
N GLY A 85 -5.39 -7.63 7.85
CA GLY A 85 -5.16 -6.70 8.95
C GLY A 85 -4.40 -7.37 10.11
N SER A 86 -4.55 -6.83 11.32
CA SER A 86 -3.79 -7.28 12.50
C SER A 86 -3.91 -8.76 12.91
N VAL A 87 -4.87 -9.56 12.40
CA VAL A 87 -4.84 -11.03 12.62
C VAL A 87 -3.62 -11.68 11.97
N SER A 88 -2.97 -11.03 11.01
CA SER A 88 -1.68 -11.46 10.46
C SER A 88 -0.58 -11.57 11.53
N GLN A 89 -0.68 -10.81 12.63
CA GLN A 89 0.28 -10.88 13.75
C GLN A 89 0.28 -12.24 14.45
N LEU A 90 -0.79 -13.03 14.33
CA LEU A 90 -0.84 -14.39 14.87
C LEU A 90 0.22 -15.29 14.22
N TRP A 91 0.48 -15.11 12.92
CA TRP A 91 1.53 -15.85 12.20
C TRP A 91 2.91 -15.51 12.75
N THR A 92 3.23 -14.22 12.84
CA THR A 92 4.53 -13.76 13.34
C THR A 92 4.75 -14.13 14.81
N ALA A 93 3.72 -13.98 15.64
CA ALA A 93 3.75 -14.41 17.04
C ALA A 93 4.01 -15.92 17.18
N SER A 94 3.26 -16.72 16.42
CA SER A 94 3.33 -18.18 16.50
C SER A 94 4.68 -18.70 16.03
N ALA A 95 5.18 -18.19 14.90
CA ALA A 95 6.52 -18.52 14.40
C ALA A 95 7.61 -18.12 15.40
N SER A 96 7.48 -16.96 16.06
CA SER A 96 8.43 -16.52 17.10
C SER A 96 8.44 -17.45 18.32
N LEU A 97 7.26 -17.86 18.79
CA LEU A 97 7.12 -18.77 19.93
C LEU A 97 7.54 -20.21 19.61
N ASP A 98 7.48 -20.62 18.34
CA ASP A 98 8.04 -21.90 17.88
C ASP A 98 9.56 -21.86 17.79
N LYS A 99 10.10 -20.73 17.31
CA LYS A 99 11.54 -20.59 17.04
C LYS A 99 12.39 -20.48 18.30
N TRP A 100 11.93 -19.74 19.31
CA TRP A 100 12.73 -19.46 20.51
C TRP A 100 12.13 -20.07 21.78
N PRO A 101 12.96 -20.54 22.74
CA PRO A 101 12.46 -20.89 24.06
C PRO A 101 11.83 -19.67 24.74
N SER A 102 10.84 -19.88 25.60
CA SER A 102 10.07 -18.81 26.25
C SER A 102 10.92 -17.84 27.07
N THR A 103 12.15 -18.22 27.44
CA THR A 103 13.12 -17.43 28.19
C THR A 103 14.11 -16.63 27.32
N HIS A 104 14.05 -16.76 25.99
CA HIS A 104 14.92 -16.05 25.07
C HIS A 104 14.81 -14.53 25.24
N ARG A 105 15.95 -13.83 25.11
CA ARG A 105 16.06 -12.38 25.26
C ARG A 105 16.96 -11.81 24.18
N PHE A 106 16.55 -10.68 23.62
CA PHE A 106 17.38 -9.87 22.75
C PHE A 106 18.32 -8.99 23.59
N SER A 107 19.40 -8.54 22.97
CA SER A 107 20.46 -7.80 23.65
C SER A 107 20.72 -6.48 22.96
N THR A 108 20.89 -5.42 23.75
CA THR A 108 21.48 -4.16 23.28
C THR A 108 22.84 -4.02 23.94
N GLU A 109 23.87 -3.87 23.12
CA GLU A 109 25.26 -3.92 23.57
C GLU A 109 25.91 -2.54 23.53
N LEU A 110 26.77 -2.27 24.52
CA LEU A 110 27.68 -1.12 24.48
C LEU A 110 29.12 -1.60 24.32
N HIS A 111 29.80 -0.97 23.38
CA HIS A 111 31.22 -1.19 23.10
C HIS A 111 31.97 0.14 23.20
N ALA A 112 33.30 0.05 23.27
CA ALA A 112 34.16 1.23 23.12
C ALA A 112 35.32 0.91 22.19
N ARG A 113 35.72 1.91 21.41
CA ARG A 113 36.93 1.88 20.58
C ARG A 113 37.90 2.91 21.13
N GLY A 114 39.01 2.47 21.71
CA GLY A 114 40.01 3.34 22.33
C GLY A 114 40.31 2.95 23.76
N LYS A 115 41.35 3.56 24.33
CA LYS A 115 41.78 3.31 25.72
C LYS A 115 41.08 4.27 26.67
N VAL A 116 40.79 3.80 27.89
CA VAL A 116 40.31 4.67 28.97
C VAL A 116 41.51 5.09 29.82
N GLU A 117 41.80 6.39 29.84
CA GLU A 117 42.91 6.98 30.59
C GLU A 117 42.36 8.01 31.57
N GLN A 118 42.58 7.80 32.87
CA GLN A 118 42.09 8.69 33.94
C GLN A 118 40.57 8.99 33.85
N GLY A 119 39.79 8.01 33.36
CA GLY A 119 38.35 8.12 33.17
C GLY A 119 37.92 8.82 31.87
N VAL A 120 38.85 9.11 30.96
CA VAL A 120 38.58 9.64 29.62
C VAL A 120 38.76 8.53 28.59
N LEU A 121 37.71 8.23 27.84
CA LEU A 121 37.80 7.34 26.68
C LEU A 121 38.42 8.09 25.49
N GLN A 122 39.61 7.67 25.08
CA GLN A 122 40.35 8.19 23.92
C GLN A 122 39.82 7.56 22.62
N GLY A 123 38.54 7.77 22.34
CA GLY A 123 37.87 7.28 21.14
C GLY A 123 36.36 7.19 21.31
N ASP A 124 35.72 6.25 20.61
CA ASP A 124 34.27 6.23 20.40
C ASP A 124 33.56 5.28 21.37
N VAL A 125 32.33 5.65 21.77
CA VAL A 125 31.38 4.70 22.36
C VAL A 125 30.47 4.20 21.24
N ILE A 126 30.23 2.89 21.17
CA ILE A 126 29.34 2.30 20.18
C ILE A 126 28.16 1.65 20.88
N ILE A 127 26.93 1.97 20.46
CA ILE A 127 25.72 1.27 20.86
C ILE A 127 25.24 0.39 19.70
N LYS A 128 25.14 -0.91 19.95
CA LYS A 128 24.74 -1.90 18.97
C LYS A 128 23.35 -2.43 19.28
N GLY A 129 22.46 -2.27 18.31
CA GLY A 129 21.11 -2.79 18.39
C GLY A 129 21.07 -4.28 18.07
N GLY A 130 20.62 -5.11 19.02
CA GLY A 130 20.32 -6.52 18.75
C GLY A 130 18.86 -6.78 18.40
N GLY A 131 18.10 -5.75 18.04
CA GLY A 131 16.69 -5.84 17.64
C GLY A 131 15.72 -6.05 18.80
N ASP A 132 16.00 -5.48 19.98
CA ASP A 132 15.06 -5.45 21.11
C ASP A 132 13.93 -4.44 20.84
N PRO A 133 12.66 -4.89 20.68
CA PRO A 133 11.54 -3.98 20.42
C PRO A 133 11.00 -3.30 21.67
N THR A 134 11.62 -3.52 22.83
CA THR A 134 11.13 -3.08 24.15
C THR A 134 12.04 -2.10 24.87
N LEU A 135 13.24 -1.83 24.35
CA LEU A 135 14.22 -0.94 24.94
C LEU A 135 13.59 0.43 25.25
N ALA A 136 13.45 0.72 26.54
CA ALA A 136 12.81 1.93 27.04
C ALA A 136 13.84 2.95 27.51
N LEU A 137 13.43 4.21 27.66
CA LEU A 137 14.29 5.27 28.19
C LEU A 137 14.92 4.92 29.55
N ALA A 138 14.20 4.19 30.41
CA ALA A 138 14.71 3.73 31.70
C ALA A 138 15.87 2.73 31.56
N ASP A 139 15.87 1.90 30.51
CA ASP A 139 16.96 0.97 30.21
C ASP A 139 18.19 1.73 29.69
N VAL A 140 17.97 2.74 28.84
CA VAL A 140 19.01 3.67 28.39
C VAL A 140 19.64 4.41 29.59
N ASP A 141 18.82 4.87 30.54
CA ASP A 141 19.28 5.49 31.79
C ASP A 141 20.08 4.55 32.67
N LYS A 142 19.73 3.26 32.67
CA LYS A 142 20.50 2.24 33.37
C LYS A 142 21.85 2.04 32.69
N LEU A 143 21.87 1.86 31.37
CA LEU A 143 23.10 1.67 30.58
C LEU A 143 24.09 2.83 30.78
N THR A 144 23.62 4.07 30.71
CA THR A 144 24.48 5.27 30.88
C THR A 144 25.03 5.40 32.31
N ARG A 145 24.22 5.10 33.34
CA ARG A 145 24.70 5.04 34.73
C ARG A 145 25.72 3.93 34.93
N ASP A 146 25.50 2.77 34.35
CA ASP A 146 26.43 1.63 34.46
C ASP A 146 27.74 1.91 33.69
N LEU A 147 27.68 2.64 32.57
CA LEU A 147 28.86 3.10 31.84
C LEU A 147 29.70 4.07 32.69
N LYS A 148 29.05 4.99 33.39
CA LYS A 148 29.72 5.88 34.34
C LYS A 148 30.38 5.10 35.49
N LYS A 149 29.71 4.05 36.01
CA LYS A 149 30.28 3.16 37.03
C LYS A 149 31.49 2.35 36.54
N LYS A 150 31.60 2.09 35.23
CA LYS A 150 32.80 1.50 34.61
C LYS A 150 34.01 2.46 34.56
N GLY A 151 33.86 3.68 35.09
CA GLY A 151 34.94 4.66 35.22
C GLY A 151 35.02 5.66 34.07
N ILE A 152 34.15 5.55 33.06
CA ILE A 152 34.09 6.50 31.94
C ILE A 152 33.35 7.77 32.41
N ARG A 153 34.09 8.88 32.47
CA ARG A 153 33.60 10.22 32.85
C ARG A 153 33.60 11.18 31.66
N SER A 154 34.42 10.92 30.66
CA SER A 154 34.44 11.70 29.42
C SER A 154 34.75 10.82 28.20
N VAL A 155 34.25 11.22 27.03
CA VAL A 155 34.45 10.58 25.73
C VAL A 155 35.04 11.61 24.76
N LYS A 156 36.22 11.33 24.19
CA LYS A 156 36.82 12.22 23.19
C LYS A 156 36.29 12.02 21.77
N GLY A 157 35.85 10.82 21.44
CA GLY A 157 35.33 10.49 20.11
C GLY A 157 33.82 10.71 19.99
N ASP A 158 33.23 9.95 19.09
CA ASP A 158 31.82 10.03 18.71
C ASP A 158 30.98 8.96 19.44
N VAL A 159 29.66 9.09 19.28
CA VAL A 159 28.73 7.99 19.56
C VAL A 159 28.42 7.30 18.23
N LEU A 160 28.86 6.06 18.08
CA LEU A 160 28.56 5.25 16.90
C LEU A 160 27.31 4.40 17.15
N VAL A 161 26.44 4.30 16.15
CA VAL A 161 25.28 3.41 16.17
C VAL A 161 25.51 2.25 15.21
N ASP A 162 25.53 1.04 15.74
CA ASP A 162 25.56 -0.19 14.96
C ASP A 162 24.13 -0.73 14.86
N ASP A 163 23.60 -0.64 13.64
CA ASP A 163 22.25 -1.07 13.28
C ASP A 163 22.28 -2.18 12.20
N THR A 164 23.45 -2.76 11.96
CA THR A 164 23.73 -3.64 10.82
C THR A 164 23.05 -5.01 10.91
N ARG A 165 22.44 -5.34 12.05
CA ARG A 165 21.67 -6.57 12.22
C ARG A 165 20.47 -6.64 11.28
N PHE A 166 19.85 -5.50 10.97
CA PHE A 166 18.75 -5.40 10.00
C PHE A 166 19.21 -4.66 8.74
N ASP A 167 18.46 -4.84 7.65
CA ASP A 167 18.64 -4.07 6.44
C ASP A 167 18.34 -2.56 6.66
N PRO A 168 18.76 -1.66 5.75
CA PRO A 168 18.51 -0.24 5.90
C PRO A 168 17.07 0.17 5.56
N LYS A 169 16.20 -0.75 5.09
CA LYS A 169 14.82 -0.43 4.72
C LYS A 169 14.00 -0.22 5.99
N ARG A 170 13.62 1.02 6.26
CA ARG A 170 12.96 1.37 7.54
C ARG A 170 11.45 1.19 7.55
N LEU A 171 10.79 1.22 6.39
CA LEU A 171 9.33 1.14 6.29
C LEU A 171 8.93 -0.16 5.61
N GLY A 172 7.86 -0.78 6.09
CA GLY A 172 7.32 -2.01 5.51
C GLY A 172 6.79 -1.81 4.08
N THR A 173 6.70 -2.93 3.35
CA THR A 173 6.21 -2.96 1.96
C THR A 173 4.74 -2.53 1.87
N ASN A 174 4.42 -1.60 0.98
CA ASN A 174 3.09 -1.01 0.79
C ASN A 174 2.49 -0.36 2.05
N TRP A 175 3.34 0.12 2.96
CA TRP A 175 2.89 0.98 4.04
C TRP A 175 2.47 2.36 3.49
N MET A 176 1.40 2.91 4.06
CA MET A 176 0.77 4.11 3.51
C MET A 176 1.49 5.37 3.99
N TRP A 177 1.83 6.25 3.06
CA TRP A 177 2.59 7.47 3.36
C TRP A 177 1.84 8.39 4.36
N ASP A 178 0.50 8.45 4.29
CA ASP A 178 -0.34 9.28 5.14
C ASP A 178 -0.40 8.78 6.59
N ARG A 179 0.11 7.56 6.83
CA ARG A 179 0.19 6.94 8.16
C ARG A 179 1.60 6.95 8.76
N GLU A 180 2.62 7.35 8.00
CA GLU A 180 4.04 7.32 8.40
C GLU A 180 4.32 8.03 9.74
N SER A 181 3.54 9.06 10.09
CA SER A 181 3.71 9.82 11.34
C SER A 181 3.13 9.15 12.60
N TYR A 182 2.38 8.05 12.44
CA TYR A 182 1.65 7.39 13.52
C TYR A 182 2.36 6.15 14.06
N PRO A 183 2.26 5.84 15.37
CA PRO A 183 3.02 4.76 16.01
C PRO A 183 2.89 3.37 15.40
N ALA A 184 1.74 3.04 14.78
CA ALA A 184 1.57 1.76 14.11
C ALA A 184 2.57 1.58 12.94
N PHE A 185 2.96 2.67 12.29
CA PHE A 185 3.88 2.71 11.15
C PHE A 185 5.28 3.22 11.56
N ALA A 186 5.67 3.00 12.82
CA ALA A 186 6.99 3.38 13.30
C ALA A 186 8.08 2.69 12.46
N PRO A 187 9.08 3.43 11.94
CA PRO A 187 10.13 2.83 11.15
C PRO A 187 10.96 1.82 11.96
N ILE A 188 11.49 0.81 11.29
CA ILE A 188 12.12 -0.37 11.88
C ILE A 188 13.65 -0.25 11.79
N GLY A 189 14.31 -0.54 12.91
CA GLY A 189 15.77 -0.57 13.03
C GLY A 189 16.17 -1.54 14.14
N ALA A 190 17.34 -2.16 14.01
CA ALA A 190 17.87 -3.06 15.02
C ALA A 190 18.18 -2.33 16.34
N LEU A 191 18.52 -1.04 16.27
CA LEU A 191 18.61 -0.15 17.42
C LEU A 191 17.37 0.75 17.47
N SER A 192 16.47 0.45 18.41
CA SER A 192 15.19 1.13 18.56
C SER A 192 14.95 1.50 20.02
N VAL A 193 14.52 2.74 20.30
CA VAL A 193 14.20 3.20 21.67
C VAL A 193 12.77 3.70 21.71
N ASN A 194 12.02 3.33 22.76
CA ASN A 194 10.63 3.76 22.97
C ASN A 194 9.70 3.46 21.78
N GLY A 195 9.92 2.33 21.11
CA GLY A 195 9.15 1.94 19.93
C GLY A 195 9.27 2.92 18.77
N ASN A 196 10.39 3.64 18.68
CA ASN A 196 10.69 4.63 17.63
C ASN A 196 9.64 5.74 17.57
N THR A 197 9.19 6.17 18.75
CA THR A 197 8.24 7.27 18.92
C THR A 197 8.69 8.28 19.98
N VAL A 198 8.22 9.50 19.82
CA VAL A 198 8.29 10.57 20.82
C VAL A 198 6.89 10.97 21.28
N ASP A 199 6.78 11.33 22.55
CA ASP A 199 5.63 12.01 23.14
C ASP A 199 5.78 13.52 22.95
N VAL A 200 4.81 14.11 22.28
CA VAL A 200 4.68 15.56 22.01
C VAL A 200 3.56 16.10 22.89
N THR A 201 3.93 16.87 23.89
CA THR A 201 3.00 17.52 24.82
C THR A 201 2.77 18.96 24.38
N VAL A 202 1.51 19.33 24.15
CA VAL A 202 1.11 20.69 23.78
C VAL A 202 0.33 21.31 24.94
N GLU A 203 0.89 22.35 25.54
CA GLU A 203 0.35 23.06 26.70
C GLU A 203 -0.18 24.44 26.24
N PRO A 204 -1.39 24.86 26.65
CA PRO A 204 -1.89 26.19 26.28
C PRO A 204 -0.97 27.31 26.78
N GLY A 205 -0.77 28.33 25.95
CA GLY A 205 -0.13 29.59 26.31
C GLY A 205 -1.14 30.60 26.87
N GLN A 206 -0.82 31.89 26.82
CA GLN A 206 -1.83 32.92 27.06
C GLN A 206 -2.76 33.04 25.84
N LEU A 207 -3.93 33.67 26.02
CA LEU A 207 -4.89 33.87 24.94
C LEU A 207 -4.24 34.63 23.77
N GLY A 208 -4.29 34.06 22.56
CA GLY A 208 -3.68 34.62 21.35
C GLY A 208 -2.23 34.17 21.10
N GLU A 209 -1.54 33.61 22.09
CA GLU A 209 -0.16 33.13 21.95
C GLU A 209 -0.09 31.71 21.38
N GLN A 210 1.07 31.33 20.85
CA GLN A 210 1.34 29.94 20.50
C GLN A 210 1.42 29.06 21.76
N PRO A 211 0.91 27.81 21.71
CA PRO A 211 1.06 26.89 22.83
C PRO A 211 2.50 26.44 23.01
N LYS A 212 2.89 26.04 24.22
CA LYS A 212 4.21 25.46 24.49
C LYS A 212 4.22 24.00 24.03
N VAL A 213 5.26 23.60 23.30
CA VAL A 213 5.42 22.23 22.78
C VAL A 213 6.66 21.59 23.39
N LYS A 214 6.51 20.43 24.02
CA LYS A 214 7.60 19.64 24.60
C LYS A 214 7.67 18.29 23.91
N VAL A 215 8.88 17.81 23.62
CA VAL A 215 9.13 16.50 22.98
C VAL A 215 9.92 15.63 23.95
N SER A 216 9.48 14.38 24.14
CA SER A 216 10.11 13.40 25.04
C SER A 216 10.22 12.02 24.37
N PRO A 217 11.36 11.31 24.44
CA PRO A 217 12.64 11.75 25.00
C PRO A 217 13.18 13.01 24.31
N ALA A 218 13.97 13.80 25.06
CA ALA A 218 14.66 14.95 24.49
C ALA A 218 15.67 14.47 23.43
N SER A 219 15.67 15.12 22.28
CA SER A 219 16.52 14.76 21.15
C SER A 219 16.75 15.98 20.26
N GLN A 220 17.98 16.13 19.75
CA GLN A 220 18.36 17.21 18.82
C GLN A 220 17.90 16.92 17.38
N GLU A 221 17.45 15.70 17.11
CA GLU A 221 16.94 15.29 15.80
C GLU A 221 15.64 16.00 15.41
N PHE A 222 14.88 16.53 16.37
CA PHE A 222 13.57 17.11 16.12
C PHE A 222 13.56 18.63 16.00
N LYS A 223 12.97 19.13 14.92
CA LYS A 223 12.57 20.53 14.77
C LYS A 223 11.07 20.68 14.98
N VAL A 224 10.66 21.52 15.93
CA VAL A 224 9.23 21.85 16.14
C VAL A 224 8.85 23.08 15.31
N ILE A 225 7.83 22.93 14.46
CA ILE A 225 7.21 24.00 13.67
C ILE A 225 5.83 24.27 14.27
N ASN A 226 5.77 25.25 15.18
CA ASN A 226 4.55 25.60 15.87
C ASN A 226 3.75 26.64 15.07
N GLN A 227 2.61 26.22 14.54
CA GLN A 227 1.64 27.03 13.81
C GLN A 227 0.27 27.01 14.51
N ALA A 228 0.22 26.51 15.74
CA ALA A 228 -1.00 26.50 16.55
C ALA A 228 -1.12 27.79 17.36
N SER A 229 -2.34 28.07 17.81
CA SER A 229 -2.66 29.23 18.65
C SER A 229 -3.52 28.83 19.85
N THR A 230 -3.32 29.50 20.97
CA THR A 230 -4.17 29.37 22.14
C THR A 230 -5.37 30.30 22.02
N SER A 231 -6.57 29.78 22.26
CA SER A 231 -7.84 30.47 22.02
C SER A 231 -8.83 30.24 23.17
N ALA A 232 -9.88 31.07 23.28
CA ALA A 232 -10.85 30.95 24.37
C ALA A 232 -11.82 29.76 24.15
N ASP A 233 -12.14 29.48 22.90
CA ASP A 233 -13.04 28.44 22.41
C ASP A 233 -12.32 27.10 22.14
N GLY A 234 -11.02 27.14 21.83
CA GLY A 234 -10.26 25.96 21.43
C GLY A 234 -10.51 25.58 19.97
N GLY A 235 -10.33 24.30 19.65
CA GLY A 235 -10.59 23.76 18.32
C GLY A 235 -9.86 22.44 18.07
N SER A 236 -9.81 22.04 16.80
CA SER A 236 -9.00 20.87 16.42
C SER A 236 -7.51 21.22 16.50
N LEU A 237 -6.76 20.46 17.30
CA LEU A 237 -5.31 20.53 17.35
C LEU A 237 -4.74 19.28 16.69
N THR A 238 -3.72 19.47 15.85
CA THR A 238 -3.03 18.38 15.15
C THR A 238 -1.53 18.52 15.32
N VAL A 239 -0.86 17.40 15.49
CA VAL A 239 0.59 17.28 15.37
C VAL A 239 0.86 16.29 14.24
N SER A 240 1.80 16.57 13.35
CA SER A 240 2.23 15.62 12.31
C SER A 240 3.73 15.70 12.14
N ARG A 241 4.36 14.62 11.67
CA ARG A 241 5.76 14.64 11.26
C ARG A 241 5.82 14.87 9.75
N THR A 242 6.64 15.82 9.29
CA THR A 242 6.90 16.02 7.86
C THR A 242 7.47 14.73 7.27
N ARG A 243 6.95 14.32 6.11
CA ARG A 243 7.40 13.11 5.39
C ARG A 243 8.92 13.09 5.26
N ALA A 244 9.52 11.93 5.55
CA ALA A 244 10.96 11.69 5.44
C ALA A 244 11.86 12.62 6.30
N LYS A 245 11.31 13.35 7.28
CA LYS A 245 12.06 14.27 8.16
C LYS A 245 11.60 14.18 9.61
N ASN A 246 12.44 14.61 10.55
CA ASN A 246 12.08 14.80 11.96
C ASN A 246 11.59 16.24 12.24
N GLU A 247 10.69 16.77 11.40
CA GLU A 247 10.05 18.07 11.62
C GLU A 247 8.62 17.84 12.14
N LEU A 248 8.34 18.26 13.38
CA LEU A 248 7.02 18.17 14.00
C LEU A 248 6.22 19.44 13.76
N VAL A 249 5.18 19.34 12.95
CA VAL A 249 4.28 20.45 12.62
C VAL A 249 3.07 20.42 13.54
N VAL A 250 2.89 21.47 14.34
CA VAL A 250 1.75 21.63 15.26
C VAL A 250 0.81 22.68 14.70
N LYS A 251 -0.44 22.31 14.39
CA LYS A 251 -1.44 23.19 13.75
C LYS A 251 -2.76 23.17 14.50
N GLY A 252 -3.48 24.28 14.45
CA GLY A 252 -4.85 24.38 14.96
C GLY A 252 -4.95 25.19 16.24
N LYS A 253 -5.96 24.90 17.06
CA LYS A 253 -6.30 25.70 18.25
C LYS A 253 -6.36 24.85 19.51
N ILE A 254 -5.89 25.40 20.62
CA ILE A 254 -5.93 24.80 21.97
C ILE A 254 -6.62 25.80 22.91
N LYS A 255 -7.50 25.30 23.78
CA LYS A 255 -8.28 26.16 24.68
C LYS A 255 -7.41 26.67 25.82
N THR A 256 -7.51 27.95 26.17
CA THR A 256 -6.85 28.49 27.36
C THR A 256 -7.29 27.75 28.64
N GLY A 257 -6.36 27.47 29.54
CA GLY A 257 -6.62 26.78 30.81
C GLY A 257 -6.98 25.28 30.72
N GLN A 258 -7.02 24.68 29.53
CA GLN A 258 -7.26 23.24 29.40
C GLN A 258 -5.99 22.42 29.74
N SER A 259 -6.17 21.17 30.14
CA SER A 259 -5.05 20.25 30.38
C SER A 259 -4.20 20.05 29.12
N PRO A 260 -2.88 19.79 29.26
CA PRO A 260 -2.01 19.48 28.14
C PRO A 260 -2.55 18.33 27.28
N ILE A 261 -2.39 18.44 25.96
CA ILE A 261 -2.74 17.37 25.03
C ILE A 261 -1.46 16.65 24.62
N HIS A 262 -1.49 15.32 24.67
CA HIS A 262 -0.35 14.46 24.33
C HIS A 262 -0.57 13.76 23.00
N PHE A 263 0.47 13.77 22.15
CA PHE A 263 0.49 13.08 20.87
C PHE A 263 1.72 12.19 20.80
N LYS A 264 1.59 10.96 20.31
CA LYS A 264 2.74 10.11 19.97
C LYS A 264 3.07 10.23 18.49
N ARG A 265 4.30 10.53 18.12
CA ARG A 265 4.76 10.60 16.73
C ARG A 265 5.99 9.77 16.49
N THR A 266 6.08 9.21 15.29
CA THR A 266 7.23 8.40 14.87
C THR A 266 8.48 9.25 14.69
N VAL A 267 9.64 8.59 14.69
CA VAL A 267 10.92 9.15 14.25
C VAL A 267 11.19 8.74 12.81
N ASN A 268 12.00 9.47 12.07
CA ASN A 268 12.37 9.15 10.69
C ASN A 268 13.48 8.10 10.60
N ASP A 269 14.61 8.36 11.28
CA ASP A 269 15.74 7.44 11.39
C ASP A 269 15.83 6.92 12.84
N PRO A 270 15.40 5.68 13.11
CA PRO A 270 15.32 5.17 14.47
C PRO A 270 16.69 4.96 15.12
N SER A 271 17.71 4.57 14.35
CA SER A 271 19.04 4.27 14.90
C SER A 271 19.76 5.55 15.30
N LEU A 272 19.73 6.58 14.45
CA LEU A 272 20.34 7.88 14.77
C LEU A 272 19.61 8.56 15.92
N PHE A 273 18.27 8.49 15.94
CA PHE A 273 17.48 8.94 17.09
C PHE A 273 17.88 8.22 18.39
N ALA A 274 18.02 6.89 18.37
CA ALA A 274 18.43 6.14 19.55
C ALA A 274 19.85 6.53 20.02
N GLY A 275 20.78 6.77 19.09
CA GLY A 275 22.13 7.25 19.39
C GLY A 275 22.13 8.65 20.02
N ASP A 276 21.32 9.57 19.51
CA ASP A 276 21.15 10.93 20.05
C ASP A 276 20.52 10.90 21.44
N VAL A 277 19.46 10.13 21.65
CA VAL A 277 18.88 9.90 22.98
C VAL A 277 19.94 9.34 23.92
N PHE A 278 20.71 8.33 23.51
CA PHE A 278 21.78 7.77 24.33
C PHE A 278 22.84 8.82 24.70
N GLN A 279 23.26 9.66 23.74
CA GLN A 279 24.20 10.75 24.00
C GLN A 279 23.64 11.76 25.02
N GLU A 280 22.39 12.18 24.86
CA GLU A 280 21.72 13.09 25.79
C GLU A 280 21.58 12.50 27.19
N ARG A 281 21.29 11.19 27.30
CA ARG A 281 21.24 10.51 28.61
C ARG A 281 22.62 10.38 29.26
N MET A 282 23.69 10.17 28.48
CA MET A 282 25.07 10.20 28.99
C MET A 282 25.44 11.58 29.55
N LYS A 283 25.11 12.65 28.83
CA LYS A 283 25.30 14.04 29.32
C LYS A 283 24.52 14.26 30.62
N HIS A 284 23.27 13.79 30.69
CA HIS A 284 22.42 13.93 31.88
C HIS A 284 23.01 13.26 33.13
N VAL A 285 23.66 12.10 32.98
CA VAL A 285 24.35 11.44 34.11
C VAL A 285 25.76 12.01 34.36
N GLY A 286 26.18 13.04 33.63
CA GLY A 286 27.44 13.76 33.83
C GLY A 286 28.66 13.16 33.12
N ILE A 287 28.46 12.42 32.03
CA ILE A 287 29.54 12.05 31.11
C ILE A 287 29.74 13.19 30.10
N GLN A 288 30.97 13.70 29.99
CA GLN A 288 31.30 14.83 29.11
C GLN A 288 31.78 14.36 27.73
N PHE A 289 31.44 15.11 26.69
CA PHE A 289 31.92 14.87 25.31
C PHE A 289 32.89 15.96 24.88
N ALA A 290 33.84 15.61 24.01
CA ALA A 290 34.67 16.61 23.35
C ALA A 290 33.82 17.54 22.47
N SER A 291 34.30 18.75 22.26
CA SER A 291 33.67 19.68 21.31
C SER A 291 33.68 19.07 19.91
N GLY A 292 32.52 19.00 19.28
CA GLY A 292 32.36 18.43 17.95
C GLY A 292 32.03 16.93 17.90
N SER A 293 31.93 16.23 19.04
CA SER A 293 31.45 14.84 19.06
C SER A 293 30.06 14.72 18.44
N GLN A 294 29.90 13.79 17.50
CA GLN A 294 28.67 13.55 16.75
C GLN A 294 28.07 12.17 17.05
N VAL A 295 26.81 11.99 16.65
CA VAL A 295 26.18 10.68 16.53
C VAL A 295 26.23 10.28 15.06
N LYS A 296 26.80 9.12 14.75
CA LYS A 296 26.89 8.63 13.36
C LYS A 296 26.83 7.10 13.31
N ARG A 297 26.59 6.54 12.12
CA ARG A 297 26.59 5.08 11.93
C ARG A 297 28.02 4.54 12.00
N GLY A 298 28.19 3.36 12.58
CA GLY A 298 29.47 2.67 12.60
C GLY A 298 29.39 1.31 13.25
N ASP A 299 30.19 0.37 12.74
CA ASP A 299 30.13 -1.03 13.17
C ASP A 299 30.75 -1.21 14.56
N ALA A 300 30.09 -2.02 15.39
CA ALA A 300 30.65 -2.45 16.65
C ALA A 300 31.84 -3.38 16.42
N PRO A 301 32.86 -3.32 17.28
CA PRO A 301 34.01 -4.19 17.20
C PRO A 301 33.59 -5.64 17.54
N LYS A 302 34.42 -6.64 17.18
CA LYS A 302 34.07 -8.08 17.35
C LYS A 302 34.28 -8.57 18.79
N GLU A 303 34.92 -7.77 19.61
CA GLU A 303 35.23 -7.99 21.02
C GLU A 303 33.96 -8.07 21.88
N LYS A 304 34.09 -8.57 23.10
CA LYS A 304 32.97 -8.65 24.04
C LYS A 304 32.48 -7.24 24.41
N PRO A 305 31.16 -7.03 24.54
CA PRO A 305 30.62 -5.74 24.94
C PRO A 305 31.06 -5.36 26.35
N LEU A 306 31.23 -4.06 26.57
CA LEU A 306 31.49 -3.48 27.88
C LEU A 306 30.29 -3.64 28.83
N LEU A 307 29.09 -3.47 28.29
CA LEU A 307 27.82 -3.58 28.98
C LEU A 307 26.78 -4.17 28.05
N GLU A 308 25.81 -4.84 28.67
CA GLU A 308 24.72 -5.50 27.97
C GLU A 308 23.40 -5.16 28.67
N GLN A 309 22.39 -4.76 27.89
CA GLN A 309 21.01 -4.63 28.33
C GLN A 309 20.17 -5.71 27.65
N LYS A 310 19.58 -6.59 28.46
CA LYS A 310 18.73 -7.68 27.96
C LYS A 310 17.26 -7.27 27.98
N SER A 311 16.54 -7.65 26.94
CA SER A 311 15.10 -7.48 26.86
C SER A 311 14.37 -8.31 27.93
N PRO A 312 13.08 -8.05 28.20
CA PRO A 312 12.17 -9.04 28.76
C PRO A 312 12.19 -10.34 27.94
N PRO A 313 11.80 -11.49 28.51
CA PRO A 313 11.77 -12.72 27.77
C PRO A 313 10.71 -12.69 26.65
N ILE A 314 10.92 -13.48 25.59
CA ILE A 314 10.12 -13.44 24.35
C ILE A 314 8.61 -13.61 24.60
N ASN A 315 8.22 -14.43 25.58
CA ASN A 315 6.81 -14.58 25.98
C ASN A 315 6.18 -13.26 26.46
N ASN A 316 6.92 -12.42 27.17
CA ASN A 316 6.48 -11.09 27.61
C ASN A 316 6.46 -10.11 26.43
N ILE A 317 7.41 -10.21 25.50
CA ILE A 317 7.44 -9.38 24.28
C ILE A 317 6.21 -9.66 23.42
N VAL A 318 5.93 -10.94 23.14
CA VAL A 318 4.75 -11.37 22.37
C VAL A 318 3.45 -11.02 23.10
N SER A 319 3.41 -11.16 24.43
CA SER A 319 2.27 -10.70 25.23
C SER A 319 2.06 -9.19 25.13
N LYS A 320 3.12 -8.38 25.13
CA LYS A 320 3.05 -6.93 24.92
C LYS A 320 2.60 -6.58 23.51
N MET A 321 3.10 -7.29 22.50
CA MET A 321 2.66 -7.15 21.10
C MET A 321 1.16 -7.32 21.00
N LYS A 322 0.65 -8.44 21.52
CA LYS A 322 -0.77 -8.76 21.57
C LYS A 322 -1.57 -7.69 22.32
N ASN A 323 -1.24 -7.40 23.58
CA ASN A 323 -2.03 -6.53 24.45
C ASN A 323 -2.08 -5.07 23.97
N LYS A 324 -1.11 -4.65 23.15
CA LYS A 324 -1.06 -3.32 22.54
C LYS A 324 -1.41 -3.32 21.06
N LYS A 325 -1.73 -4.48 20.46
CA LYS A 325 -1.84 -4.68 18.99
C LYS A 325 -0.67 -4.03 18.23
N SER A 326 0.55 -4.19 18.75
CA SER A 326 1.72 -3.42 18.32
C SER A 326 2.31 -3.95 17.02
N SER A 327 1.97 -3.30 15.90
CA SER A 327 2.59 -3.58 14.60
C SER A 327 4.11 -3.46 14.62
N PHE A 328 4.64 -2.47 15.35
CA PHE A 328 6.08 -2.29 15.55
C PHE A 328 6.77 -3.54 16.12
N ILE A 329 6.20 -4.15 17.17
CA ILE A 329 6.78 -5.37 17.75
C ILE A 329 6.69 -6.52 16.75
N SER A 330 5.59 -6.64 15.99
CA SER A 330 5.44 -7.68 14.98
C SER A 330 6.51 -7.58 13.90
N GLU A 331 6.75 -6.39 13.34
CA GLU A 331 7.79 -6.21 12.31
C GLU A 331 9.22 -6.44 12.85
N MET A 332 9.49 -6.00 14.08
CA MET A 332 10.77 -6.29 14.73
C MET A 332 10.98 -7.80 14.87
N LEU A 333 9.96 -8.56 15.30
CA LEU A 333 10.04 -10.02 15.41
C LEU A 333 10.16 -10.70 14.04
N LEU A 334 9.47 -10.22 13.01
CA LEU A 334 9.60 -10.72 11.64
C LEU A 334 11.06 -10.66 11.17
N ARG A 335 11.73 -9.53 11.37
CA ARG A 335 13.14 -9.38 10.97
C ARG A 335 14.08 -10.18 11.86
N GLN A 336 13.76 -10.39 13.12
CA GLN A 336 14.54 -11.29 13.98
C GLN A 336 14.46 -12.75 13.53
N LEU A 337 13.30 -13.19 13.02
CA LEU A 337 13.16 -14.54 12.46
C LEU A 337 14.10 -14.76 11.28
N ALA A 338 14.28 -13.75 10.43
CA ALA A 338 15.27 -13.78 9.35
C ALA A 338 16.70 -13.90 9.89
N VAL A 339 17.07 -13.10 10.88
CA VAL A 339 18.42 -13.16 11.48
C VAL A 339 18.71 -14.53 12.07
N GLU A 340 17.72 -15.13 12.74
CA GLU A 340 17.85 -16.46 13.33
C GLU A 340 17.84 -17.59 12.29
N ALA A 341 17.42 -17.30 11.05
CA ALA A 341 17.60 -18.19 9.91
C ALA A 341 19.01 -18.09 9.27
N GLY A 342 19.90 -17.24 9.82
CA GLY A 342 21.23 -17.00 9.29
C GLY A 342 21.29 -15.93 8.20
N GLU A 343 20.19 -15.20 7.98
CA GLU A 343 20.05 -14.19 6.94
C GLU A 343 20.15 -12.76 7.50
N VAL A 344 20.23 -11.76 6.62
CA VAL A 344 20.05 -10.36 7.05
C VAL A 344 18.61 -10.13 7.49
N GLY A 345 18.41 -9.39 8.59
CA GLY A 345 17.08 -9.05 9.09
C GLY A 345 16.33 -8.10 8.17
N SER A 346 15.52 -8.67 7.26
CA SER A 346 14.70 -7.95 6.28
C SER A 346 13.28 -8.49 6.28
N ASP A 347 12.34 -7.69 5.75
CA ASP A 347 10.95 -8.15 5.60
C ASP A 347 10.89 -9.38 4.67
N THR A 348 11.65 -9.36 3.56
CA THR A 348 11.67 -10.44 2.57
C THR A 348 12.11 -11.76 3.18
N ASN A 349 13.24 -11.78 3.88
CA ASN A 349 13.77 -12.99 4.50
C ASN A 349 12.88 -13.46 5.65
N GLY A 350 12.28 -12.52 6.41
CA GLY A 350 11.37 -12.85 7.49
C GLY A 350 10.09 -13.50 6.98
N LEU A 351 9.55 -13.01 5.86
CA LEU A 351 8.37 -13.58 5.20
C LEU A 351 8.67 -14.97 4.60
N GLU A 352 9.90 -15.23 4.16
CA GLU A 352 10.32 -16.58 3.76
C GLU A 352 10.26 -17.55 4.95
N VAL A 353 10.75 -17.13 6.13
CA VAL A 353 10.63 -17.93 7.36
C VAL A 353 9.17 -18.15 7.74
N LEU A 354 8.30 -17.14 7.62
CA LEU A 354 6.86 -17.31 7.86
C LEU A 354 6.21 -18.26 6.87
N SER A 355 6.60 -18.21 5.59
CA SER A 355 6.06 -19.11 4.56
C SER A 355 6.44 -20.56 4.83
N LYS A 356 7.70 -20.82 5.22
CA LYS A 356 8.16 -22.14 5.65
C LYS A 356 7.43 -22.61 6.91
N TYR A 357 7.23 -21.72 7.88
CA TYR A 357 6.45 -22.04 9.08
C TYR A 357 4.99 -22.40 8.75
N ALA A 358 4.36 -21.65 7.84
CA ALA A 358 3.00 -21.91 7.40
C ALA A 358 2.86 -23.27 6.70
N ASP A 359 3.82 -23.64 5.85
CA ASP A 359 3.86 -24.92 5.15
C ASP A 359 4.17 -26.09 6.12
N GLU A 360 5.29 -26.02 6.85
CA GLU A 360 5.83 -27.16 7.59
C GLU A 360 5.18 -27.38 8.96
N LYS A 361 4.76 -26.30 9.64
CA LYS A 361 4.24 -26.36 11.02
C LYS A 361 2.74 -26.17 11.07
N ALA A 362 2.23 -25.15 10.38
CA ALA A 362 0.79 -24.86 10.35
C ALA A 362 0.04 -25.67 9.28
N LYS A 363 0.75 -26.43 8.43
CA LYS A 363 0.21 -27.28 7.37
C LYS A 363 -0.88 -26.60 6.54
N VAL A 364 -0.59 -25.36 6.13
CA VAL A 364 -1.51 -24.57 5.33
C VAL A 364 -1.76 -25.24 3.99
N GLU A 365 -3.01 -25.60 3.74
CA GLU A 365 -3.43 -26.01 2.40
C GLU A 365 -3.37 -24.80 1.45
N ASN A 366 -2.98 -25.05 0.19
CA ASN A 366 -2.86 -24.01 -0.83
C ASN A 366 -1.91 -22.86 -0.45
N ILE A 367 -0.74 -23.18 0.09
CA ILE A 367 0.30 -22.23 0.52
C ILE A 367 0.64 -21.16 -0.53
N SER A 368 0.49 -21.45 -1.82
CA SER A 368 0.69 -20.47 -2.89
C SER A 368 -0.19 -19.22 -2.73
N THR A 369 -1.38 -19.35 -2.15
CA THR A 369 -2.33 -18.25 -1.90
C THR A 369 -2.10 -17.51 -0.58
N PHE A 370 -1.20 -18.02 0.27
CA PHE A 370 -0.75 -17.34 1.48
C PHE A 370 0.33 -16.31 1.13
N GLN A 371 -0.05 -15.03 1.05
CA GLN A 371 0.81 -13.98 0.52
C GLN A 371 0.92 -12.79 1.49
N PRO A 372 1.51 -12.96 2.68
CA PRO A 372 1.86 -11.82 3.53
C PRO A 372 2.91 -10.93 2.84
N LYS A 373 2.82 -9.62 3.07
CA LYS A 373 3.80 -8.61 2.61
C LYS A 373 4.48 -7.87 3.77
N ASP A 374 4.04 -8.14 5.00
CA ASP A 374 4.61 -7.65 6.26
C ASP A 374 4.21 -8.60 7.41
N GLY A 375 4.76 -8.37 8.61
CA GLY A 375 4.48 -9.19 9.79
C GLY A 375 3.28 -8.70 10.59
N SER A 376 2.81 -7.48 10.33
CA SER A 376 1.78 -6.82 11.14
C SER A 376 0.40 -6.76 10.51
N GLY A 377 0.29 -6.99 9.20
CA GLY A 377 -0.96 -6.85 8.44
C GLY A 377 -1.31 -5.42 8.05
N LEU A 378 -0.37 -4.46 8.20
CA LEU A 378 -0.58 -3.07 7.79
C LEU A 378 -0.57 -2.91 6.27
N SER A 379 0.18 -3.76 5.57
CA SER A 379 0.24 -3.82 4.12
C SER A 379 -1.11 -4.23 3.55
N ARG A 380 -1.68 -3.39 2.68
CA ARG A 380 -2.94 -3.70 1.98
C ARG A 380 -2.74 -4.58 0.75
N MET A 381 -1.51 -5.06 0.56
CA MET A 381 -1.16 -6.12 -0.38
C MET A 381 -1.04 -7.50 0.30
N SER A 382 -1.03 -7.59 1.63
CA SER A 382 -1.11 -8.90 2.29
C SER A 382 -2.45 -9.54 1.96
N VAL A 383 -2.45 -10.81 1.53
CA VAL A 383 -3.69 -11.57 1.32
C VAL A 383 -3.58 -12.99 1.89
N MET A 384 -4.64 -13.42 2.58
CA MET A 384 -4.76 -14.73 3.24
C MET A 384 -6.22 -15.16 3.23
N SER A 385 -6.50 -16.46 3.34
CA SER A 385 -7.86 -16.98 3.44
C SER A 385 -8.27 -17.28 4.89
N PRO A 386 -9.58 -17.36 5.20
CA PRO A 386 -10.04 -17.87 6.49
C PRO A 386 -9.54 -19.28 6.81
N GLU A 387 -9.41 -20.13 5.78
CA GLU A 387 -8.83 -21.49 5.90
C GLU A 387 -7.39 -21.43 6.44
N HIS A 388 -6.53 -20.53 5.91
CA HIS A 388 -5.15 -20.38 6.41
C HIS A 388 -5.12 -20.08 7.91
N LEU A 389 -5.95 -19.14 8.36
CA LEU A 389 -6.01 -18.73 9.77
C LEU A 389 -6.59 -19.84 10.66
N ALA A 390 -7.60 -20.57 10.19
CA ALA A 390 -8.15 -21.72 10.91
C ALA A 390 -7.13 -22.87 11.03
N SER A 391 -6.37 -23.17 9.96
CA SER A 391 -5.28 -24.14 9.98
C SER A 391 -4.19 -23.75 10.98
N LEU A 392 -3.81 -22.46 11.07
CA LEU A 392 -2.89 -21.98 12.09
C LEU A 392 -3.42 -22.28 13.50
N MET A 393 -4.69 -21.96 13.77
CA MET A 393 -5.30 -22.20 15.08
C MET A 393 -5.30 -23.69 15.45
N GLN A 394 -5.49 -24.56 14.46
CA GLN A 394 -5.55 -25.99 14.62
C GLN A 394 -4.15 -26.61 14.83
N GLN A 395 -3.21 -26.32 13.92
CA GLN A 395 -1.94 -27.03 13.82
C GLN A 395 -0.87 -26.45 14.75
N ALA A 396 -0.99 -25.19 15.15
CA ALA A 396 -0.07 -24.51 16.06
C ALA A 396 -0.71 -24.19 17.44
N GLN A 397 -1.64 -25.05 17.91
CA GLN A 397 -2.45 -24.80 19.10
C GLN A 397 -1.61 -24.43 20.35
N LYS A 398 -0.45 -25.07 20.54
CA LYS A 398 0.45 -24.81 21.69
C LYS A 398 0.98 -23.38 21.68
N GLN A 399 1.33 -22.85 20.51
CA GLN A 399 1.87 -21.51 20.33
C GLN A 399 0.76 -20.45 20.35
N VAL A 400 -0.40 -20.74 19.76
CA VAL A 400 -1.49 -19.76 19.61
C VAL A 400 -2.41 -19.65 20.83
N THR A 401 -2.63 -20.71 21.62
CA THR A 401 -3.52 -20.63 22.79
C THR A 401 -3.12 -19.52 23.79
N PRO A 402 -1.82 -19.35 24.15
CA PRO A 402 -1.38 -18.20 24.96
C PRO A 402 -1.62 -16.83 24.31
N LEU A 403 -1.76 -16.78 22.98
CA LEU A 403 -2.05 -15.57 22.21
C LEU A 403 -3.54 -15.22 22.22
N LEU A 404 -4.44 -16.17 22.52
CA LEU A 404 -5.88 -15.95 22.49
C LEU A 404 -6.45 -15.60 23.88
N ALA A 405 -5.86 -16.14 24.95
CA ALA A 405 -6.41 -16.17 26.31
C ALA A 405 -6.55 -14.83 27.08
N THR A 406 -6.11 -13.70 26.53
CA THR A 406 -6.19 -12.37 27.20
C THR A 406 -6.54 -11.21 26.28
N ALA A 407 -6.74 -11.45 24.98
CA ALA A 407 -7.20 -10.42 24.06
C ALA A 407 -8.73 -10.14 24.21
N GLY A 408 -9.48 -11.10 24.79
CA GLY A 408 -10.94 -11.10 24.82
C GLY A 408 -11.63 -10.52 26.05
N GLU A 409 -11.02 -10.48 27.24
CA GLU A 409 -11.74 -10.03 28.45
C GLU A 409 -12.07 -8.53 28.49
N GLY A 410 -11.47 -7.71 27.61
CA GLY A 410 -11.80 -6.28 27.50
C GLY A 410 -12.61 -5.93 26.25
N ALA A 411 -12.17 -6.40 25.08
CA ALA A 411 -12.75 -6.03 23.79
C ALA A 411 -14.04 -6.81 23.47
N LEU A 412 -14.10 -8.11 23.79
CA LEU A 412 -15.31 -8.92 23.61
C LEU A 412 -16.28 -8.76 24.78
N LYS A 413 -15.77 -8.55 26.00
CA LYS A 413 -16.61 -8.28 27.18
C LYS A 413 -17.54 -7.08 26.95
N GLY A 414 -17.03 -5.96 26.43
CA GLY A 414 -17.87 -4.80 26.07
C GLY A 414 -18.84 -5.02 24.89
N ARG A 415 -18.60 -6.01 24.02
CA ARG A 415 -19.38 -6.32 22.80
C ARG A 415 -20.43 -7.43 23.01
N MET A 416 -20.17 -8.36 23.92
CA MET A 416 -20.92 -9.63 24.07
C MET A 416 -21.49 -9.87 25.49
N ASN A 417 -21.60 -8.84 26.34
CA ASN A 417 -22.00 -8.89 27.77
C ASN A 417 -23.22 -9.80 28.10
N ASP A 418 -24.12 -10.09 27.15
CA ASP A 418 -25.35 -10.87 27.38
C ASP A 418 -25.33 -12.27 26.71
N THR A 419 -24.17 -12.76 26.25
CA THR A 419 -24.08 -13.98 25.41
C THR A 419 -23.55 -15.19 26.19
N PRO A 420 -24.14 -16.40 26.04
CA PRO A 420 -23.63 -17.66 26.65
C PRO A 420 -22.19 -18.06 26.24
N ALA A 421 -21.56 -17.28 25.36
CA ALA A 421 -20.22 -17.45 24.84
C ALA A 421 -19.12 -16.88 25.75
N GLU A 422 -19.47 -16.01 26.71
CA GLU A 422 -18.50 -15.39 27.63
C GLU A 422 -17.78 -16.47 28.45
N GLY A 423 -16.44 -16.51 28.36
CA GLY A 423 -15.58 -17.52 28.99
C GLY A 423 -15.35 -18.82 28.18
N ARG A 424 -16.04 -19.03 27.05
CA ARG A 424 -15.82 -20.17 26.13
C ARG A 424 -15.04 -19.79 24.86
N LEU A 425 -15.15 -18.54 24.45
CA LEU A 425 -14.56 -17.99 23.22
C LEU A 425 -13.25 -17.24 23.53
N GLN A 426 -12.18 -17.56 22.79
CA GLN A 426 -10.93 -16.79 22.80
C GLN A 426 -10.59 -16.36 21.38
N ALA A 427 -10.56 -15.05 21.12
CA ALA A 427 -10.38 -14.54 19.77
C ALA A 427 -9.59 -13.23 19.70
N TYR A 428 -9.00 -12.98 18.54
CA TYR A 428 -8.26 -11.78 18.18
C TYR A 428 -9.09 -10.94 17.20
N PRO A 429 -9.62 -9.77 17.60
CA PRO A 429 -10.42 -8.91 16.74
C PRO A 429 -9.57 -7.93 15.93
N VAL A 430 -9.99 -7.64 14.70
CA VAL A 430 -9.42 -6.61 13.82
C VAL A 430 -10.47 -5.54 13.57
N ASP A 431 -10.10 -4.28 13.80
CA ASP A 431 -10.94 -3.11 13.49
C ASP A 431 -10.05 -2.07 12.79
N GLU A 432 -10.05 -2.10 11.47
CA GLU A 432 -9.21 -1.22 10.66
C GLU A 432 -10.01 -0.58 9.53
N SER A 433 -9.47 0.50 8.95
CA SER A 433 -10.16 1.21 7.87
C SER A 433 -10.47 0.26 6.70
N GLY A 434 -11.75 -0.08 6.50
CA GLY A 434 -12.18 -0.98 5.43
C GLY A 434 -12.05 -2.49 5.71
N ILE A 435 -11.55 -2.90 6.88
CA ILE A 435 -11.26 -4.30 7.23
C ILE A 435 -11.70 -4.57 8.66
N SER A 436 -12.39 -5.69 8.85
CA SER A 436 -12.79 -6.20 10.15
C SER A 436 -12.63 -7.73 10.18
N GLY A 437 -12.54 -8.31 11.36
CA GLY A 437 -12.58 -9.77 11.47
C GLY A 437 -12.34 -10.29 12.87
N LEU A 438 -12.61 -11.59 13.03
CA LEU A 438 -12.47 -12.30 14.27
C LEU A 438 -11.89 -13.69 14.00
N THR A 439 -10.73 -13.99 14.58
CA THR A 439 -10.08 -15.32 14.48
C THR A 439 -9.82 -15.86 15.87
N GLY A 440 -10.13 -17.13 16.12
CA GLY A 440 -9.98 -17.69 17.46
C GLY A 440 -10.35 -19.16 17.60
N ILE A 441 -10.52 -19.54 18.87
CA ILE A 441 -10.94 -20.88 19.29
C ILE A 441 -12.13 -20.82 20.25
N VAL A 442 -12.94 -21.87 20.23
CA VAL A 442 -13.98 -22.14 21.24
C VAL A 442 -13.54 -23.35 22.06
N LYS A 443 -13.15 -23.10 23.32
CA LYS A 443 -12.53 -24.08 24.21
C LYS A 443 -11.43 -24.89 23.49
N ASP A 444 -11.48 -26.22 23.62
CA ASP A 444 -10.66 -27.23 22.98
C ASP A 444 -11.36 -27.90 21.78
N LYS A 445 -12.47 -27.32 21.28
CA LYS A 445 -13.36 -27.97 20.30
C LYS A 445 -13.31 -27.39 18.90
N VAL A 446 -13.27 -26.06 18.75
CA VAL A 446 -13.46 -25.40 17.44
C VAL A 446 -12.38 -24.35 17.22
N ALA A 447 -11.84 -24.30 16.01
CA ALA A 447 -11.04 -23.22 15.46
C ALA A 447 -11.88 -22.48 14.42
N PHE A 448 -11.78 -21.16 14.35
CA PHE A 448 -12.52 -20.40 13.36
C PHE A 448 -11.79 -19.13 12.93
N SER A 449 -12.12 -18.67 11.73
CA SER A 449 -11.79 -17.34 11.24
C SER A 449 -12.97 -16.76 10.48
N VAL A 450 -13.35 -15.53 10.81
CA VAL A 450 -14.32 -14.69 10.10
C VAL A 450 -13.58 -13.44 9.64
N MET A 451 -13.59 -13.17 8.33
CA MET A 451 -12.92 -12.03 7.72
C MET A 451 -13.92 -11.17 6.95
N VAL A 452 -13.85 -9.86 7.12
CA VAL A 452 -14.74 -8.88 6.49
C VAL A 452 -13.95 -7.74 5.86
N ASN A 453 -14.01 -7.60 4.54
CA ASN A 453 -13.43 -6.48 3.79
C ASN A 453 -14.51 -5.56 3.22
N GLY A 454 -14.13 -4.35 2.79
CA GLY A 454 -15.08 -3.37 2.23
C GLY A 454 -15.94 -2.70 3.30
N VAL A 455 -15.49 -2.71 4.57
CA VAL A 455 -16.23 -2.17 5.72
C VAL A 455 -16.28 -0.64 5.67
N LYS A 456 -17.47 -0.10 5.46
CA LYS A 456 -17.71 1.36 5.55
C LYS A 456 -18.08 1.80 6.97
N ASN A 457 -18.86 0.98 7.67
CA ASN A 457 -19.30 1.25 9.04
C ASN A 457 -18.81 0.11 9.96
N GLN A 458 -17.83 0.43 10.81
CA GLN A 458 -17.20 -0.54 11.71
C GLN A 458 -18.24 -1.19 12.63
N SER A 459 -19.18 -0.43 13.19
CA SER A 459 -20.18 -0.96 14.13
C SER A 459 -21.09 -2.03 13.50
N VAL A 460 -21.25 -2.03 12.17
CA VAL A 460 -22.06 -3.02 11.47
C VAL A 460 -21.28 -4.32 11.28
N ALA A 461 -19.98 -4.23 11.00
CA ALA A 461 -19.10 -5.39 10.94
C ALA A 461 -18.96 -6.03 12.34
N ASP A 462 -18.83 -5.21 13.38
CA ASP A 462 -18.70 -5.67 14.75
C ASP A 462 -19.91 -6.54 15.17
N VAL A 463 -21.14 -6.08 14.92
CA VAL A 463 -22.35 -6.84 15.30
C VAL A 463 -22.51 -8.11 14.45
N LEU A 464 -22.11 -8.09 13.17
CA LEU A 464 -22.07 -9.30 12.33
C LEU A 464 -21.14 -10.35 12.94
N GLU A 465 -19.92 -9.95 13.27
CA GLU A 465 -18.92 -10.82 13.89
C GLU A 465 -19.40 -11.35 15.24
N ASP A 466 -20.01 -10.51 16.08
CA ASP A 466 -20.49 -10.92 17.40
C ASP A 466 -21.60 -11.97 17.29
N GLN A 467 -22.52 -11.83 16.32
CA GLN A 467 -23.57 -12.81 16.07
C GLN A 467 -23.02 -14.12 15.49
N MET A 468 -22.06 -14.05 14.57
CA MET A 468 -21.39 -15.24 14.05
C MET A 468 -20.59 -15.96 15.15
N ALA A 469 -19.85 -15.21 15.97
CA ALA A 469 -19.10 -15.74 17.10
C ALA A 469 -20.01 -16.40 18.14
N ALA A 470 -21.16 -15.80 18.43
CA ALA A 470 -22.17 -16.38 19.31
C ALA A 470 -22.72 -17.72 18.77
N ALA A 471 -22.99 -17.79 17.46
CA ALA A 471 -23.43 -19.02 16.80
C ALA A 471 -22.34 -20.10 16.86
N ILE A 472 -21.09 -19.77 16.52
CA ILE A 472 -19.95 -20.70 16.60
C ILE A 472 -19.73 -21.20 18.03
N ALA A 473 -19.84 -20.32 19.02
CA ALA A 473 -19.68 -20.65 20.43
C ALA A 473 -20.80 -21.55 21.00
N SER A 474 -21.95 -21.64 20.30
CA SER A 474 -23.06 -22.52 20.68
C SER A 474 -22.86 -23.97 20.24
N TYR A 475 -21.95 -24.26 19.30
CA TYR A 475 -21.70 -25.61 18.79
C TYR A 475 -21.25 -26.58 19.92
N PRO A 476 -21.80 -27.82 19.99
CA PRO A 476 -22.70 -28.47 19.02
C PRO A 476 -24.19 -28.35 19.39
N ASN A 477 -24.63 -27.27 20.04
CA ASN A 477 -26.03 -27.04 20.40
C ASN A 477 -26.57 -25.82 19.64
N VAL A 478 -26.50 -25.85 18.31
CA VAL A 478 -26.93 -24.73 17.48
C VAL A 478 -28.45 -24.75 17.32
N PRO A 479 -29.17 -23.63 17.52
CA PRO A 479 -30.61 -23.56 17.27
C PRO A 479 -30.96 -23.86 15.80
N ASP A 480 -32.13 -24.46 15.57
CA ASP A 480 -32.65 -24.71 14.22
C ASP A 480 -32.82 -23.40 13.42
N SER A 481 -32.55 -23.51 12.12
CA SER A 481 -32.45 -22.39 11.18
C SER A 481 -33.19 -22.73 9.87
N LYS A 482 -33.69 -21.69 9.18
CA LYS A 482 -34.31 -21.77 7.86
C LYS A 482 -33.29 -22.09 6.77
N SER A 483 -33.75 -22.81 5.75
CA SER A 483 -32.95 -23.12 4.57
C SER A 483 -32.48 -21.87 3.82
N PRO A 484 -31.28 -21.89 3.22
CA PRO A 484 -30.77 -20.77 2.45
C PRO A 484 -31.60 -20.52 1.18
N PRO A 485 -31.62 -19.27 0.68
CA PRO A 485 -32.29 -18.93 -0.58
C PRO A 485 -31.56 -19.54 -1.79
N GLU A 486 -32.31 -19.86 -2.85
CA GLU A 486 -31.76 -20.42 -4.09
C GLU A 486 -30.83 -19.44 -4.84
N LYS A 487 -29.80 -19.98 -5.51
CA LYS A 487 -28.89 -19.20 -6.38
C LYS A 487 -29.68 -18.66 -7.58
N LYS A 488 -29.77 -17.34 -7.71
CA LYS A 488 -30.41 -16.69 -8.86
C LYS A 488 -29.62 -16.96 -10.16
N THR A 489 -30.32 -17.38 -11.21
CA THR A 489 -29.76 -17.57 -12.56
C THR A 489 -30.08 -16.38 -13.47
N TYR A 490 -29.18 -16.10 -14.40
CA TYR A 490 -29.29 -15.01 -15.39
C TYR A 490 -29.05 -15.54 -16.81
N PRO A 491 -29.42 -14.81 -17.87
CA PRO A 491 -29.23 -15.24 -19.26
C PRO A 491 -27.80 -15.68 -19.62
N LEU A 492 -26.77 -15.05 -19.02
CA LEU A 492 -25.36 -15.39 -19.25
C LEU A 492 -24.79 -16.39 -18.23
N SER A 493 -25.55 -16.85 -17.23
CA SER A 493 -25.02 -17.70 -16.15
C SER A 493 -24.38 -18.99 -16.67
N GLY A 494 -25.00 -19.66 -17.65
CA GLY A 494 -24.45 -20.89 -18.22
C GLY A 494 -23.14 -20.73 -18.99
N ILE A 495 -22.78 -19.50 -19.37
CA ILE A 495 -21.53 -19.18 -20.08
C ILE A 495 -20.47 -18.68 -19.09
N LEU A 496 -20.87 -17.82 -18.15
CA LEU A 496 -19.93 -17.10 -17.30
C LEU A 496 -19.57 -17.84 -16.02
N ASP A 497 -20.51 -18.53 -15.36
CA ASP A 497 -20.25 -19.25 -14.10
C ASP A 497 -19.06 -20.24 -14.24
N PRO A 498 -18.97 -21.08 -15.29
CA PRO A 498 -17.83 -22.00 -15.46
C PRO A 498 -16.47 -21.31 -15.58
N LEU A 499 -16.42 -20.08 -16.11
CA LEU A 499 -15.18 -19.32 -16.24
C LEU A 499 -14.70 -18.78 -14.89
N VAL A 500 -15.63 -18.20 -14.12
CA VAL A 500 -15.30 -17.53 -12.84
C VAL A 500 -15.29 -18.48 -11.64
N GLU A 501 -15.73 -19.72 -11.80
CA GLU A 501 -15.70 -20.78 -10.78
C GLU A 501 -14.62 -21.84 -11.07
N SER A 502 -13.78 -21.63 -12.09
CA SER A 502 -12.71 -22.58 -12.39
C SER A 502 -11.69 -22.65 -11.25
N LYS A 503 -11.22 -23.86 -10.94
CA LYS A 503 -10.32 -24.18 -9.82
C LYS A 503 -9.09 -23.26 -9.71
N GLY A 504 -8.53 -22.83 -10.84
CA GLY A 504 -7.40 -21.91 -10.87
C GLY A 504 -7.67 -20.53 -10.22
N TYR A 505 -8.92 -20.12 -10.01
CA TYR A 505 -9.26 -18.82 -9.43
C TYR A 505 -9.88 -18.92 -8.00
N GLU A 506 -9.78 -20.05 -7.30
CA GLU A 506 -10.37 -20.24 -5.95
C GLU A 506 -9.97 -19.15 -4.94
N GLY A 507 -8.74 -18.62 -5.03
CA GLY A 507 -8.22 -17.55 -4.17
C GLY A 507 -8.78 -16.15 -4.44
N VAL A 508 -9.57 -15.97 -5.50
CA VAL A 508 -9.95 -14.65 -6.04
C VAL A 508 -11.40 -14.30 -5.71
N GLN A 509 -11.60 -13.10 -5.18
CA GLN A 509 -12.90 -12.46 -5.08
C GLN A 509 -13.27 -11.86 -6.43
N THR A 510 -14.19 -12.51 -7.15
CA THR A 510 -14.70 -12.00 -8.44
C THR A 510 -16.10 -11.43 -8.26
N SER A 511 -16.23 -10.12 -8.43
CA SER A 511 -17.51 -9.41 -8.48
C SER A 511 -17.76 -8.92 -9.90
N MET A 512 -18.94 -9.21 -10.45
CA MET A 512 -19.27 -8.91 -11.84
C MET A 512 -20.75 -8.55 -12.02
N VAL A 513 -21.01 -7.57 -12.88
CA VAL A 513 -22.36 -7.21 -13.37
C VAL A 513 -22.32 -6.97 -14.87
N VAL A 514 -23.35 -7.46 -15.58
CA VAL A 514 -23.60 -7.16 -17.00
C VAL A 514 -25.05 -6.74 -17.15
N ARG A 515 -25.29 -5.64 -17.85
CA ARG A 515 -26.62 -5.08 -18.08
C ARG A 515 -26.81 -4.74 -19.56
N SER A 516 -27.95 -5.14 -20.12
CA SER A 516 -28.40 -4.64 -21.42
C SER A 516 -28.79 -3.17 -21.31
N LEU A 517 -28.21 -2.33 -22.14
CA LEU A 517 -28.57 -0.92 -22.23
C LEU A 517 -29.82 -0.69 -23.08
N ASP A 518 -30.19 -1.67 -23.91
CA ASP A 518 -31.34 -1.59 -24.79
C ASP A 518 -32.64 -1.95 -24.04
N THR A 519 -32.59 -2.95 -23.15
CA THR A 519 -33.76 -3.39 -22.36
C THR A 519 -33.72 -2.96 -20.90
N GLY A 520 -32.54 -2.62 -20.37
CA GLY A 520 -32.32 -2.40 -18.93
C GLY A 520 -32.15 -3.69 -18.12
N GLU A 521 -32.28 -4.86 -18.76
CA GLU A 521 -32.20 -6.18 -18.11
C GLU A 521 -30.79 -6.45 -17.56
N LYS A 522 -30.74 -7.05 -16.36
CA LYS A 522 -29.50 -7.58 -15.77
C LYS A 522 -29.19 -8.95 -16.39
N MET A 523 -28.25 -8.97 -17.33
CA MET A 523 -27.85 -10.17 -18.08
C MET A 523 -26.96 -11.13 -17.25
N TYR A 524 -26.26 -10.60 -16.24
CA TYR A 524 -25.47 -11.37 -15.29
C TYR A 524 -25.21 -10.58 -14.01
N ALA A 525 -25.15 -11.27 -12.87
CA ALA A 525 -24.50 -10.75 -11.67
C ALA A 525 -23.91 -11.86 -10.80
N LYS A 526 -22.68 -11.65 -10.34
CA LYS A 526 -22.00 -12.44 -9.31
C LYS A 526 -21.39 -11.49 -8.31
N ASP A 527 -21.78 -11.60 -7.03
CA ASP A 527 -21.32 -10.70 -5.96
C ASP A 527 -21.39 -9.20 -6.37
N GLY A 528 -22.40 -8.84 -7.17
CA GLY A 528 -22.41 -7.59 -7.94
C GLY A 528 -22.54 -6.31 -7.11
N SER A 529 -23.02 -6.43 -5.87
CA SER A 529 -23.10 -5.37 -4.88
C SER A 529 -21.90 -5.32 -3.93
N THR A 530 -21.01 -6.32 -3.96
CA THR A 530 -19.82 -6.38 -3.11
C THR A 530 -18.83 -5.30 -3.54
N ASN A 531 -18.34 -4.52 -2.58
CA ASN A 531 -17.37 -3.49 -2.84
C ASN A 531 -15.97 -4.07 -2.87
N LEU A 532 -15.27 -3.85 -3.98
CA LEU A 532 -13.87 -4.22 -4.16
C LEU A 532 -13.05 -2.96 -4.47
N THR A 533 -11.74 -3.08 -4.32
CA THR A 533 -10.81 -2.01 -4.72
C THR A 533 -10.75 -1.94 -6.25
N PRO A 534 -11.18 -0.83 -6.88
CA PRO A 534 -11.42 -0.79 -8.34
C PRO A 534 -10.16 -0.60 -9.20
N ALA A 535 -9.03 -0.26 -8.58
CA ALA A 535 -7.87 0.29 -9.28
C ALA A 535 -8.28 1.44 -10.24
N SER A 536 -7.62 1.52 -11.40
CA SER A 536 -7.87 2.56 -12.40
C SER A 536 -9.29 2.62 -12.98
N ASN A 537 -10.21 1.73 -12.61
CA ASN A 537 -11.63 1.93 -12.89
C ASN A 537 -12.19 3.17 -12.15
N THR A 538 -11.56 3.63 -11.06
CA THR A 538 -11.87 4.94 -10.42
C THR A 538 -11.81 6.10 -11.42
N LYS A 539 -10.93 6.04 -12.43
CA LYS A 539 -10.80 7.07 -13.46
C LYS A 539 -12.07 7.27 -14.30
N LEU A 540 -12.95 6.26 -14.37
CA LEU A 540 -14.27 6.40 -14.99
C LEU A 540 -15.12 7.43 -14.23
N LEU A 541 -15.09 7.40 -12.90
CA LEU A 541 -15.84 8.33 -12.04
C LEU A 541 -15.28 9.74 -12.18
N THR A 542 -13.96 9.88 -12.12
CA THR A 542 -13.27 11.18 -12.22
C THR A 542 -13.49 11.84 -13.57
N SER A 543 -13.28 11.11 -14.67
CA SER A 543 -13.40 11.66 -16.04
C SER A 543 -14.85 12.04 -16.39
N THR A 544 -15.82 11.20 -16.04
CA THR A 544 -17.24 11.49 -16.31
C THR A 544 -17.75 12.66 -15.49
N THR A 545 -17.34 12.77 -14.22
CA THR A 545 -17.61 13.94 -13.39
C THR A 545 -16.97 15.20 -13.99
N ALA A 546 -15.74 15.10 -14.52
CA ALA A 546 -15.07 16.22 -15.16
C ALA A 546 -15.81 16.72 -16.41
N PHE A 547 -16.32 15.82 -17.26
CA PHE A 547 -17.16 16.21 -18.39
C PHE A 547 -18.47 16.86 -17.95
N ASP A 548 -19.16 16.34 -16.93
CA ASP A 548 -20.39 16.94 -16.38
C ASP A 548 -20.14 18.34 -15.80
N ALA A 549 -19.07 18.49 -15.02
CA ALA A 549 -18.85 19.69 -14.22
C ALA A 549 -18.12 20.79 -15.00
N LEU A 550 -17.12 20.45 -15.82
CA LEU A 550 -16.24 21.42 -16.49
C LEU A 550 -16.59 21.59 -17.98
N GLY A 551 -17.18 20.57 -18.60
CA GLY A 551 -17.42 20.53 -20.04
C GLY A 551 -16.21 19.99 -20.82
N VAL A 552 -16.48 19.35 -21.97
CA VAL A 552 -15.45 18.69 -22.80
C VAL A 552 -14.40 19.63 -23.39
N ASP A 553 -14.71 20.92 -23.49
CA ASP A 553 -13.84 21.96 -24.04
C ASP A 553 -13.07 22.75 -22.99
N TYR A 554 -13.21 22.40 -21.70
CA TYR A 554 -12.44 23.04 -20.62
C TYR A 554 -10.94 22.94 -20.90
N ARG A 555 -10.20 24.02 -20.63
CA ARG A 555 -8.74 24.07 -20.76
C ARG A 555 -8.12 24.51 -19.45
N PHE A 556 -7.11 23.76 -19.02
CA PHE A 556 -6.29 24.13 -17.89
C PHE A 556 -5.39 25.30 -18.29
N ARG A 557 -5.04 26.16 -17.32
CA ARG A 557 -4.21 27.33 -17.59
C ARG A 557 -2.92 27.37 -16.77
N THR A 558 -1.91 27.98 -17.37
CA THR A 558 -0.63 28.33 -16.74
C THR A 558 -0.32 29.79 -17.08
N GLU A 559 0.16 30.57 -16.11
CA GLU A 559 0.37 32.01 -16.28
C GLU A 559 1.82 32.41 -16.00
N LEU A 560 2.35 33.34 -16.80
CA LEU A 560 3.56 34.09 -16.46
C LEU A 560 3.17 35.48 -15.99
N LEU A 561 3.62 35.88 -14.80
CA LEU A 561 3.34 37.19 -14.21
C LEU A 561 4.64 37.93 -13.90
N ALA A 562 4.61 39.25 -14.00
CA ALA A 562 5.70 40.12 -13.57
C ALA A 562 5.34 40.82 -12.25
N LYS A 563 6.28 40.83 -11.31
CA LYS A 563 6.26 41.71 -10.14
C LYS A 563 7.37 42.75 -10.27
N GLY A 564 7.08 43.82 -11.00
CA GLY A 564 8.02 44.90 -11.27
C GLY A 564 7.69 45.57 -12.60
N ASP A 565 8.39 46.63 -12.94
CA ASP A 565 8.22 47.34 -14.21
C ASP A 565 9.13 46.75 -15.28
N VAL A 566 8.59 46.65 -16.50
CA VAL A 566 9.34 46.24 -17.69
C VAL A 566 9.74 47.49 -18.46
N GLY A 567 11.04 47.75 -18.60
CA GLY A 567 11.57 48.90 -19.33
C GLY A 567 12.88 48.57 -20.03
N ASN A 568 13.05 49.04 -21.28
CA ASN A 568 14.24 48.79 -22.11
C ASN A 568 14.64 47.29 -22.25
N GLY A 569 13.66 46.39 -22.15
CA GLY A 569 13.87 44.94 -22.18
C GLY A 569 14.30 44.32 -20.84
N THR A 570 14.33 45.09 -19.75
CA THR A 570 14.63 44.58 -18.41
C THR A 570 13.36 44.53 -17.56
N LEU A 571 13.08 43.38 -16.94
CA LEU A 571 12.11 43.24 -15.86
C LEU A 571 12.79 43.56 -14.53
N ASN A 572 12.46 44.71 -13.94
CA ASN A 572 12.95 45.15 -12.63
C ASN A 572 12.16 44.48 -11.49
N GLY A 573 12.28 43.16 -11.37
CA GLY A 573 11.65 42.39 -10.31
C GLY A 573 11.44 40.91 -10.65
N ASP A 574 10.52 40.26 -9.95
CA ASP A 574 10.34 38.80 -10.04
C ASP A 574 9.52 38.41 -11.30
N LEU A 575 9.95 37.36 -11.99
CA LEU A 575 9.11 36.63 -12.95
C LEU A 575 8.45 35.45 -12.22
N THR A 576 7.13 35.37 -12.21
CA THR A 576 6.39 34.29 -11.54
C THR A 576 5.74 33.35 -12.55
N LEU A 577 6.00 32.05 -12.44
CA LEU A 577 5.28 30.98 -13.14
C LEU A 577 4.20 30.41 -12.21
N LYS A 578 2.93 30.61 -12.58
CA LYS A 578 1.78 30.14 -11.80
C LYS A 578 1.05 29.01 -12.51
N GLY A 579 0.89 27.89 -11.82
CA GLY A 579 0.12 26.74 -12.31
C GLY A 579 -1.28 26.66 -11.69
N TYR A 580 -2.26 26.29 -12.49
CA TYR A 580 -3.64 26.02 -12.04
C TYR A 580 -4.06 24.55 -12.29
N GLY A 581 -3.10 23.63 -12.35
CA GLY A 581 -3.36 22.21 -12.53
C GLY A 581 -3.29 21.72 -13.97
N ASP A 582 -2.59 22.40 -14.87
CA ASP A 582 -2.35 21.91 -16.23
C ASP A 582 -1.47 20.63 -16.22
N PRO A 583 -2.01 19.46 -16.62
CA PRO A 583 -1.24 18.22 -16.60
C PRO A 583 -0.30 18.07 -17.82
N THR A 584 -0.29 19.05 -18.74
CA THR A 584 0.35 18.96 -20.06
C THR A 584 1.58 19.83 -20.20
N LEU A 585 1.92 20.62 -19.17
CA LEU A 585 3.13 21.44 -19.13
C LEU A 585 4.39 20.56 -19.22
N THR A 586 5.22 20.80 -20.23
CA THR A 586 6.34 19.92 -20.55
C THR A 586 7.56 20.69 -21.09
N THR A 587 8.72 20.05 -21.13
CA THR A 587 9.83 20.46 -22.00
C THR A 587 9.65 19.83 -23.37
N GLY A 588 10.31 20.36 -24.40
CA GLY A 588 10.40 19.67 -25.68
C GLY A 588 11.02 18.26 -25.58
N GLY A 589 10.86 17.45 -26.64
CA GLY A 589 11.61 16.19 -26.80
C GLY A 589 11.01 14.97 -26.09
N SER A 590 11.87 14.18 -25.43
CA SER A 590 11.59 12.80 -25.00
C SER A 590 10.64 12.64 -23.80
N LEU A 591 10.31 13.75 -23.12
CA LEU A 591 9.35 13.80 -22.00
C LEU A 591 7.96 14.31 -22.40
N LYS A 592 7.78 14.71 -23.66
CA LYS A 592 6.51 15.22 -24.17
C LYS A 592 5.56 14.05 -24.48
N GLU A 593 4.53 13.89 -23.66
CA GLU A 593 3.50 12.86 -23.85
C GLU A 593 2.40 13.27 -24.83
N GLN A 594 2.03 14.56 -24.84
CA GLN A 594 0.98 15.10 -25.71
C GLN A 594 1.19 16.59 -26.00
N ALA A 595 0.31 17.19 -26.79
CA ALA A 595 0.29 18.64 -26.99
C ALA A 595 0.03 19.37 -25.67
N GLY A 596 0.62 20.55 -25.53
CA GLY A 596 0.59 21.35 -24.30
C GLY A 596 1.61 22.48 -24.36
N PRO A 597 1.56 23.42 -23.41
CA PRO A 597 2.54 24.49 -23.32
C PRO A 597 3.92 23.94 -22.95
N THR A 598 4.97 24.55 -23.49
CA THR A 598 6.36 24.17 -23.20
C THR A 598 7.17 25.31 -22.60
N ILE A 599 8.14 24.98 -21.74
CA ILE A 599 9.06 25.97 -21.16
C ILE A 599 9.81 26.73 -22.26
N GLU A 600 10.25 26.05 -23.30
CA GLU A 600 10.94 26.68 -24.44
C GLU A 600 10.02 27.65 -25.19
N GLY A 601 8.73 27.29 -25.37
CA GLY A 601 7.73 28.16 -25.94
C GLY A 601 7.49 29.40 -25.07
N MET A 602 7.39 29.22 -23.76
CA MET A 602 7.23 30.33 -22.82
C MET A 602 8.39 31.32 -22.87
N VAL A 603 9.63 30.82 -22.97
CA VAL A 603 10.83 31.66 -23.08
C VAL A 603 10.87 32.38 -24.44
N LYS A 604 10.47 31.72 -25.53
CA LYS A 604 10.32 32.35 -26.84
C LYS A 604 9.34 33.53 -26.79
N ASP A 605 8.17 33.35 -26.18
CA ASP A 605 7.15 34.40 -26.05
C ASP A 605 7.66 35.60 -25.23
N LEU A 606 8.49 35.37 -24.20
CA LEU A 606 9.14 36.44 -23.45
C LEU A 606 10.14 37.24 -24.32
N LYS A 607 10.93 36.55 -25.16
CA LYS A 607 11.85 37.21 -26.11
C LYS A 607 11.08 38.04 -27.14
N GLU A 608 9.97 37.52 -27.66
CA GLU A 608 9.10 38.23 -28.61
C GLU A 608 8.46 39.48 -27.97
N LYS A 609 8.20 39.46 -26.67
CA LYS A 609 7.78 40.63 -25.87
C LYS A 609 8.93 41.61 -25.57
N GLY A 610 10.14 41.33 -26.06
CA GLY A 610 11.31 42.18 -25.90
C GLY A 610 12.02 42.05 -24.55
N ILE A 611 11.68 41.05 -23.73
CA ILE A 611 12.39 40.79 -22.46
C ILE A 611 13.77 40.19 -22.79
N LYS A 612 14.81 40.85 -22.28
CA LYS A 612 16.23 40.50 -22.40
C LYS A 612 16.87 40.19 -21.05
N ARG A 613 16.37 40.78 -19.96
CA ARG A 613 16.91 40.59 -18.61
C ARG A 613 15.83 40.57 -17.53
N ILE A 614 16.03 39.79 -16.48
CA ILE A 614 15.21 39.72 -15.26
C ILE A 614 16.13 39.96 -14.06
N GLU A 615 15.88 41.05 -13.33
CA GLU A 615 16.71 41.44 -12.17
C GLU A 615 16.33 40.67 -10.89
N GLY A 616 15.07 40.29 -10.74
CA GLY A 616 14.56 39.60 -9.56
C GLY A 616 14.61 38.08 -9.65
N ASN A 617 13.82 37.43 -8.80
CA ASN A 617 13.74 35.98 -8.70
C ASN A 617 12.93 35.37 -9.83
N VAL A 618 13.16 34.08 -10.08
CA VAL A 618 12.17 33.23 -10.74
C VAL A 618 11.29 32.64 -9.63
N ALA A 619 10.09 33.17 -9.48
CA ALA A 619 9.12 32.68 -8.50
C ALA A 619 8.22 31.61 -9.12
N VAL A 620 7.75 30.68 -8.30
CA VAL A 620 6.74 29.69 -8.66
C VAL A 620 5.56 29.75 -7.70
N ASP A 621 4.36 29.71 -8.27
CA ASP A 621 3.10 29.70 -7.52
C ASP A 621 2.31 28.44 -7.86
N SER A 622 2.21 27.53 -6.89
CA SER A 622 1.38 26.33 -6.94
C SER A 622 0.21 26.35 -5.95
N THR A 623 -0.13 27.52 -5.39
CA THR A 623 -1.13 27.68 -4.31
C THR A 623 -2.56 27.42 -4.75
N ALA A 624 -2.81 27.25 -6.06
CA ALA A 624 -4.11 26.82 -6.57
C ALA A 624 -4.51 25.44 -6.02
N PHE A 625 -3.53 24.58 -5.69
CA PHE A 625 -3.76 23.31 -5.01
C PHE A 625 -3.26 23.33 -3.57
N SER A 626 -3.83 22.47 -2.72
CA SER A 626 -3.35 22.24 -1.36
C SER A 626 -2.02 21.50 -1.32
N ASP A 627 -1.25 21.69 -0.24
CA ASP A 627 0.07 21.08 0.05
C ASP A 627 0.10 19.54 0.16
N GLU A 628 -1.05 18.86 0.08
CA GLU A 628 -1.13 17.40 0.03
C GLU A 628 -0.58 16.90 -1.33
N VAL A 629 0.65 16.40 -1.36
CA VAL A 629 1.33 16.00 -2.62
C VAL A 629 1.08 14.57 -3.06
N TYR A 630 0.61 13.69 -2.18
CA TYR A 630 0.24 12.31 -2.50
C TYR A 630 -1.20 12.02 -2.04
N GLY A 631 -1.89 11.09 -2.70
CA GLY A 631 -3.24 10.69 -2.27
C GLY A 631 -3.21 9.79 -1.04
N LYS A 632 -4.24 9.86 -0.18
CA LYS A 632 -4.35 8.95 0.98
C LYS A 632 -4.39 7.49 0.55
N GLY A 633 -3.74 6.61 1.32
CA GLY A 633 -3.68 5.18 1.00
C GLY A 633 -2.75 4.83 -0.16
N TRP A 634 -1.87 5.76 -0.57
CA TRP A 634 -0.80 5.49 -1.53
C TRP A 634 0.43 4.88 -0.83
N PRO A 635 1.08 3.88 -1.44
CA PRO A 635 2.31 3.28 -0.90
C PRO A 635 3.47 4.27 -0.85
N GLN A 636 4.21 4.27 0.27
CA GLN A 636 5.44 5.05 0.40
C GLN A 636 6.60 4.50 -0.46
N ASP A 637 6.62 3.20 -0.71
CA ASP A 637 7.65 2.51 -1.50
C ASP A 637 7.49 2.70 -3.00
N SER A 638 6.38 3.28 -3.47
CA SER A 638 6.18 3.71 -4.86
C SER A 638 6.56 5.16 -5.13
N GLU A 639 7.16 5.88 -4.17
CA GLU A 639 7.61 7.27 -4.38
C GLU A 639 8.68 7.45 -5.48
N ASN A 640 9.27 6.34 -5.96
CA ASN A 640 10.23 6.32 -7.08
C ASN A 640 9.60 5.85 -8.40
N ASP A 641 8.32 5.46 -8.39
CA ASP A 641 7.64 4.95 -9.57
C ASP A 641 7.03 6.11 -10.39
N GLU A 642 7.19 6.07 -11.72
CA GLU A 642 6.68 7.12 -12.63
C GLU A 642 5.15 7.32 -12.57
N PHE A 643 4.41 6.35 -12.02
CA PHE A 643 2.96 6.43 -11.84
C PHE A 643 2.54 7.12 -10.54
N GLN A 644 3.48 7.48 -9.66
CA GLN A 644 3.23 8.16 -8.39
C GLN A 644 4.08 9.43 -8.20
N PRO A 645 4.10 10.37 -9.16
CA PRO A 645 4.75 11.67 -8.93
C PRO A 645 3.96 12.53 -7.94
N GLN A 646 4.63 13.52 -7.36
CA GLN A 646 3.98 14.52 -6.49
C GLN A 646 2.97 15.38 -7.26
N ILE A 647 1.78 15.56 -6.67
CA ILE A 647 0.66 16.29 -7.28
C ILE A 647 0.62 17.74 -6.77
N THR A 648 1.12 18.66 -7.59
CA THR A 648 1.08 20.11 -7.33
C THR A 648 0.36 20.83 -8.47
N ALA A 649 -0.10 22.07 -8.25
CA ALA A 649 -0.77 22.83 -9.31
C ALA A 649 0.17 23.22 -10.47
N LEU A 650 1.48 23.16 -10.25
CA LEU A 650 2.52 23.46 -11.22
C LEU A 650 3.54 22.31 -11.27
N SER A 651 3.36 21.39 -12.22
CA SER A 651 4.29 20.27 -12.40
C SER A 651 4.75 20.21 -13.86
N LEU A 652 6.05 20.41 -14.07
CA LEU A 652 6.69 20.24 -15.36
C LEU A 652 6.93 18.76 -15.65
N ASN A 653 6.66 18.31 -16.88
CA ASN A 653 6.90 16.93 -17.31
C ASN A 653 6.24 15.92 -16.36
N ARG A 654 5.00 16.17 -15.91
CA ARG A 654 4.29 15.32 -14.92
C ARG A 654 5.00 15.19 -13.56
N GLY A 655 6.05 15.97 -13.29
CA GLY A 655 6.89 15.85 -12.10
C GLY A 655 7.89 14.69 -12.17
N ILE A 656 8.37 14.34 -13.36
CA ILE A 656 9.41 13.31 -13.56
C ILE A 656 10.63 13.86 -14.33
N VAL A 657 11.74 13.13 -14.21
CA VAL A 657 12.94 13.22 -15.05
C VAL A 657 13.19 11.88 -15.72
N ARG A 658 13.85 11.88 -16.88
CA ARG A 658 14.23 10.69 -17.64
C ARG A 658 15.71 10.43 -17.53
N PHE A 659 16.09 9.22 -17.13
CA PHE A 659 17.46 8.72 -17.14
C PHE A 659 17.64 7.79 -18.33
N ASP A 660 18.41 8.19 -19.33
CA ASP A 660 18.86 7.29 -20.41
C ASP A 660 20.19 6.65 -20.02
N TYR A 661 20.36 5.35 -20.20
CA TYR A 661 21.56 4.61 -19.77
C TYR A 661 22.03 3.56 -20.80
N LEU A 662 23.34 3.37 -20.86
CA LEU A 662 24.07 2.54 -21.82
C LEU A 662 25.32 1.93 -21.14
N PRO A 663 25.84 0.79 -21.65
CA PRO A 663 27.13 0.32 -21.20
C PRO A 663 28.26 1.30 -21.57
N GLY A 664 29.36 1.19 -20.83
CA GLY A 664 30.67 1.74 -21.17
C GLY A 664 31.27 1.08 -22.41
N LYS A 665 32.56 1.30 -22.68
CA LYS A 665 33.18 0.77 -23.91
C LYS A 665 33.66 -0.68 -23.73
N LYS A 666 33.96 -1.09 -22.49
CA LYS A 666 34.47 -2.40 -22.12
C LYS A 666 33.88 -2.83 -20.78
N GLU A 667 33.94 -4.13 -20.48
CA GLU A 667 33.62 -4.65 -19.16
C GLU A 667 34.48 -3.97 -18.07
N GLY A 668 33.87 -3.66 -16.94
CA GLY A 668 34.48 -2.92 -15.83
C GLY A 668 34.43 -1.39 -15.98
N ASP A 669 34.22 -0.85 -17.18
CA ASP A 669 34.06 0.60 -17.37
C ASP A 669 32.80 1.11 -16.65
N PRO A 670 32.79 2.36 -16.14
CA PRO A 670 31.55 3.00 -15.70
C PRO A 670 30.49 3.00 -16.82
N ALA A 671 29.23 2.73 -16.47
CA ALA A 671 28.13 2.86 -17.41
C ALA A 671 27.91 4.33 -17.80
N ARG A 672 27.47 4.56 -19.04
CA ARG A 672 27.13 5.90 -19.53
C ARG A 672 25.67 6.18 -19.23
N TRP A 673 25.36 7.38 -18.75
CA TRP A 673 23.99 7.79 -18.48
C TRP A 673 23.82 9.30 -18.69
N THR A 674 22.57 9.72 -18.93
CA THR A 674 22.19 11.14 -19.02
C THR A 674 20.84 11.37 -18.35
N VAL A 675 20.62 12.58 -17.84
CA VAL A 675 19.33 13.01 -17.27
C VAL A 675 18.71 14.08 -18.15
N THR A 676 17.44 13.89 -18.50
CA THR A 676 16.62 14.85 -19.24
C THR A 676 15.48 15.36 -18.36
N PRO A 677 15.23 16.68 -18.29
CA PRO A 677 16.11 17.76 -18.74
C PRO A 677 17.40 17.83 -17.91
N LYS A 678 18.48 18.33 -18.53
CA LYS A 678 19.72 18.63 -17.80
C LYS A 678 19.50 19.84 -16.89
N THR A 679 19.52 19.63 -15.58
CA THR A 679 19.22 20.66 -14.58
C THR A 679 20.04 20.50 -13.31
N LYS A 680 20.30 21.61 -12.62
CA LYS A 680 20.94 21.63 -11.29
C LYS A 680 20.02 21.19 -10.16
N SER A 681 18.72 21.01 -10.42
CA SER A 681 17.75 20.49 -9.43
C SER A 681 17.99 19.02 -9.06
N ILE A 682 18.75 18.28 -9.87
CA ILE A 682 18.96 16.84 -9.75
C ILE A 682 20.44 16.58 -9.42
N GLN A 683 20.68 15.87 -8.32
CA GLN A 683 22.02 15.42 -7.95
C GLN A 683 22.10 13.92 -8.15
N VAL A 684 23.15 13.44 -8.81
CA VAL A 684 23.30 12.01 -9.13
C VAL A 684 24.64 11.53 -8.62
N LYS A 685 24.63 10.47 -7.81
CA LYS A 685 25.80 9.65 -7.51
C LYS A 685 25.67 8.34 -8.28
N SER A 686 26.70 7.98 -9.05
CA SER A 686 26.68 6.76 -9.84
C SER A 686 27.80 5.84 -9.42
N ASP A 687 27.43 4.61 -9.04
CA ASP A 687 28.33 3.50 -8.76
C ASP A 687 28.13 2.37 -9.82
N VAL A 688 27.54 2.69 -10.99
CA VAL A 688 27.16 1.71 -12.01
C VAL A 688 28.35 1.33 -12.89
N THR A 689 28.55 0.04 -13.11
CA THR A 689 29.59 -0.49 -13.98
C THR A 689 29.01 -1.18 -15.21
N THR A 690 29.89 -1.51 -16.15
CA THR A 690 29.58 -2.30 -17.35
C THR A 690 29.92 -3.76 -17.07
N GLY A 691 28.94 -4.65 -17.19
CA GLY A 691 29.12 -6.09 -17.06
C GLY A 691 29.56 -6.76 -18.36
N ALA A 692 29.95 -8.03 -18.27
CA ALA A 692 30.22 -8.86 -19.43
C ALA A 692 29.02 -8.89 -20.40
N ALA A 693 29.28 -9.12 -21.70
CA ALA A 693 28.20 -9.34 -22.65
C ALA A 693 27.35 -10.56 -22.24
N GLY A 694 26.02 -10.45 -22.35
CA GLY A 694 25.08 -11.50 -21.93
C GLY A 694 24.86 -11.63 -20.42
N SER A 695 25.51 -10.82 -19.58
CA SER A 695 25.23 -10.80 -18.15
C SER A 695 23.82 -10.28 -17.86
N VAL A 696 23.30 -10.54 -16.66
CA VAL A 696 22.02 -9.94 -16.22
C VAL A 696 22.21 -8.44 -16.03
N ASN A 697 21.29 -7.65 -16.59
CA ASN A 697 21.22 -6.22 -16.32
C ASN A 697 20.64 -5.98 -14.92
N THR A 698 21.44 -5.41 -14.02
CA THR A 698 21.06 -5.10 -12.63
C THR A 698 21.02 -3.59 -12.37
N PHE A 699 21.03 -2.76 -13.42
CA PHE A 699 20.92 -1.31 -13.30
C PHE A 699 19.70 -0.90 -12.48
N ASN A 700 19.94 -0.06 -11.47
CA ASN A 700 18.91 0.42 -10.56
C ASN A 700 19.08 1.93 -10.31
N ILE A 701 17.95 2.61 -10.12
CA ILE A 701 17.90 4.03 -9.75
C ILE A 701 17.08 4.17 -8.47
N GLU A 702 17.71 4.70 -7.43
CA GLU A 702 17.04 5.04 -6.18
C GLU A 702 17.11 6.54 -5.95
N ARG A 703 15.96 7.17 -5.73
CA ARG A 703 15.91 8.54 -5.20
C ARG A 703 15.82 8.49 -3.68
N GLU A 704 16.68 9.25 -3.01
CA GLU A 704 16.62 9.44 -1.57
C GLU A 704 15.31 10.16 -1.20
N ARG A 705 14.55 9.59 -0.27
CA ARG A 705 13.22 10.10 0.09
C ARG A 705 13.32 11.54 0.62
N GLY A 706 12.44 12.41 0.12
CA GLY A 706 12.39 13.81 0.53
C GLY A 706 13.44 14.70 -0.14
N THR A 707 14.26 14.17 -1.07
CA THR A 707 15.29 14.92 -1.78
C THR A 707 15.21 14.65 -3.30
N ASN A 708 16.04 15.39 -4.06
CA ASN A 708 16.32 15.15 -5.47
C ASN A 708 17.74 14.57 -5.66
N ASN A 709 18.19 13.77 -4.70
CA ASN A 709 19.44 13.03 -4.78
C ASN A 709 19.14 11.61 -5.28
N TYR A 710 19.78 11.22 -6.36
CA TYR A 710 19.60 9.93 -7.02
C TYR A 710 20.89 9.12 -6.91
N ARG A 711 20.77 7.85 -6.58
CA ARG A 711 21.85 6.87 -6.63
C ARG A 711 21.59 5.90 -7.77
N LEU A 712 22.53 5.83 -8.68
CA LEU A 712 22.58 4.81 -9.73
C LEU A 712 23.49 3.68 -9.26
N SER A 713 23.02 2.45 -9.29
CA SER A 713 23.78 1.25 -8.87
C SER A 713 23.56 0.06 -9.80
N GLY A 714 24.31 -1.01 -9.59
CA GLY A 714 24.23 -2.24 -10.40
C GLY A 714 25.17 -2.25 -11.60
N SER A 715 24.87 -3.11 -12.57
CA SER A 715 25.71 -3.36 -13.74
C SER A 715 24.89 -3.44 -15.03
N VAL A 716 25.38 -2.80 -16.10
CA VAL A 716 24.77 -2.80 -17.45
C VAL A 716 25.59 -3.70 -18.37
N PRO A 717 25.02 -4.74 -19.02
CA PRO A 717 25.76 -5.66 -19.88
C PRO A 717 26.36 -4.95 -21.10
N LEU A 718 27.58 -5.33 -21.51
CA LEU A 718 28.31 -4.67 -22.60
C LEU A 718 27.56 -4.65 -23.94
N ASP A 719 26.72 -5.66 -24.20
CA ASP A 719 25.91 -5.81 -25.41
C ASP A 719 24.53 -5.13 -25.33
N PHE A 720 24.19 -4.53 -24.18
CA PHE A 720 22.93 -3.82 -23.95
C PHE A 720 22.79 -2.61 -24.89
N LYS A 721 21.65 -2.50 -25.56
CA LYS A 721 21.39 -1.47 -26.58
C LYS A 721 20.97 -0.11 -26.01
N GLY A 722 20.83 -0.02 -24.70
CA GLY A 722 20.37 1.16 -24.00
C GLY A 722 18.87 1.16 -23.77
N ASP A 723 18.46 1.85 -22.72
CA ASP A 723 17.07 2.05 -22.33
C ASP A 723 16.95 3.32 -21.48
N TYR A 724 15.75 3.62 -21.02
CA TYR A 724 15.49 4.75 -20.16
C TYR A 724 14.56 4.40 -18.99
N THR A 725 14.73 5.13 -17.89
CA THR A 725 13.86 5.05 -16.73
C THR A 725 13.38 6.44 -16.35
N ASN A 726 12.07 6.61 -16.19
CA ASN A 726 11.49 7.83 -15.65
C ASN A 726 11.38 7.72 -14.14
N ILE A 727 11.84 8.72 -13.40
CA ILE A 727 11.73 8.77 -11.94
C ILE A 727 11.12 10.11 -11.51
N PRO A 728 10.18 10.13 -10.55
CA PRO A 728 9.66 11.36 -9.96
C PRO A 728 10.72 12.28 -9.37
N VAL A 729 10.37 13.57 -9.28
CA VAL A 729 11.13 14.58 -8.53
C VAL A 729 10.38 15.00 -7.27
N GLU A 730 11.13 15.42 -6.26
CA GLU A 730 10.65 16.15 -5.08
C GLU A 730 10.40 17.62 -5.42
N LYS A 731 9.30 18.19 -4.91
CA LYS A 731 8.89 19.60 -5.13
C LYS A 731 8.87 19.97 -6.62
N PRO A 732 8.00 19.34 -7.43
CA PRO A 732 7.96 19.52 -8.89
C PRO A 732 7.75 20.98 -9.33
N GLN A 733 7.13 21.82 -8.49
CA GLN A 733 6.98 23.25 -8.73
C GLN A 733 8.32 24.00 -8.71
N LEU A 734 9.21 23.68 -7.75
CA LEU A 734 10.55 24.28 -7.69
C LEU A 734 11.44 23.76 -8.82
N TYR A 735 11.33 22.47 -9.14
CA TYR A 735 11.97 21.88 -10.32
C TYR A 735 11.57 22.61 -11.61
N ALA A 736 10.27 22.88 -11.79
CA ALA A 736 9.79 23.66 -12.94
C ALA A 736 10.40 25.07 -13.00
N GLY A 737 10.47 25.76 -11.86
CA GLY A 737 11.11 27.08 -11.75
C GLY A 737 12.60 27.06 -12.08
N THR A 738 13.33 26.04 -11.64
CA THR A 738 14.76 25.87 -11.96
C THR A 738 14.96 25.61 -13.45
N VAL A 739 14.18 24.71 -14.05
CA VAL A 739 14.27 24.43 -15.49
C VAL A 739 13.90 25.66 -16.32
N LEU A 740 12.91 26.45 -15.87
CA LEU A 740 12.59 27.75 -16.48
C LEU A 740 13.78 28.71 -16.39
N LYS A 741 14.36 28.92 -15.19
CA LYS A 741 15.53 29.80 -14.99
C LYS A 741 16.70 29.39 -15.90
N GLU A 742 16.99 28.10 -15.97
CA GLU A 742 18.10 27.57 -16.79
C GLU A 742 17.81 27.71 -18.28
N THR A 743 16.54 27.59 -18.70
CA THR A 743 16.15 27.75 -20.10
C THR A 743 16.15 29.22 -20.52
N LEU A 744 15.72 30.15 -19.65
CA LEU A 744 15.85 31.59 -19.88
C LEU A 744 17.31 31.96 -20.21
N ALA A 745 18.25 31.53 -19.36
CA ALA A 745 19.67 31.80 -19.55
C ALA A 745 20.21 31.17 -20.85
N ARG A 746 19.85 29.90 -21.14
CA ARG A 746 20.28 29.19 -22.36
C ARG A 746 19.80 29.88 -23.64
N GLU A 747 18.61 30.46 -23.61
CA GLU A 747 18.00 31.17 -24.74
C GLU A 747 18.36 32.66 -24.80
N GLY A 748 19.24 33.14 -23.91
CA GLY A 748 19.76 34.51 -23.93
C GLY A 748 18.89 35.56 -23.24
N ILE A 749 17.97 35.17 -22.36
CA ILE A 749 17.38 36.08 -21.36
C ILE A 749 18.23 35.99 -20.08
N GLU A 750 18.95 37.07 -19.77
CA GLU A 750 19.77 37.13 -18.56
C GLU A 750 18.90 37.11 -17.31
N VAL A 751 19.23 36.24 -16.35
CA VAL A 751 18.64 36.25 -15.01
C VAL A 751 19.78 36.50 -14.04
N THR A 752 19.65 37.48 -13.15
CA THR A 752 20.68 37.80 -12.16
C THR A 752 21.14 36.53 -11.43
N ASP A 753 22.45 36.25 -11.45
CA ASP A 753 23.00 34.98 -10.99
C ASP A 753 22.63 34.68 -9.53
N SER A 754 22.66 35.72 -8.68
CA SER A 754 22.31 35.64 -7.26
C SER A 754 20.82 35.45 -6.98
N SER A 755 19.94 35.62 -7.98
CA SER A 755 18.49 35.55 -7.78
C SER A 755 18.00 34.09 -7.69
N PRO A 756 17.54 33.59 -6.53
CA PRO A 756 17.08 32.20 -6.40
C PRO A 756 15.80 31.89 -7.18
N VAL A 757 15.51 30.60 -7.29
CA VAL A 757 14.15 30.11 -7.56
C VAL A 757 13.43 29.99 -6.23
N VAL A 758 12.24 30.59 -6.11
CA VAL A 758 11.50 30.68 -4.84
C VAL A 758 10.04 30.30 -5.00
N GLU A 759 9.47 29.64 -3.99
CA GLU A 759 8.03 29.42 -3.90
C GLU A 759 7.37 30.65 -3.26
N LYS A 760 6.44 31.28 -3.99
CA LYS A 760 5.83 32.54 -3.58
C LYS A 760 4.49 32.73 -4.28
N GLU A 761 3.50 33.25 -3.57
CA GLU A 761 2.23 33.63 -4.17
C GLU A 761 2.43 34.69 -5.27
N ALA A 762 1.74 34.50 -6.39
CA ALA A 762 1.76 35.44 -7.50
C ALA A 762 1.20 36.81 -7.08
N PRO A 763 1.69 37.91 -7.68
CA PRO A 763 1.24 39.25 -7.33
C PRO A 763 -0.26 39.43 -7.63
N GLN A 764 -1.01 39.85 -6.61
CA GLN A 764 -2.45 40.10 -6.72
C GLN A 764 -2.73 41.32 -7.61
N GLY A 765 -3.81 41.25 -8.40
CA GLY A 765 -4.28 42.37 -9.24
C GLY A 765 -3.38 42.73 -10.43
N LYS A 766 -2.33 41.95 -10.73
CA LYS A 766 -1.46 42.16 -11.90
C LYS A 766 -1.96 41.36 -13.11
N LYS A 767 -1.92 41.98 -14.29
CA LYS A 767 -2.19 41.30 -15.56
C LYS A 767 -1.04 40.34 -15.89
N ALA A 768 -1.36 39.13 -16.32
CA ALA A 768 -0.36 38.17 -16.78
C ALA A 768 0.39 38.72 -18.01
N LEU A 769 1.70 38.49 -18.05
CA LEU A 769 2.51 38.72 -19.24
C LEU A 769 2.05 37.82 -20.38
N ALA A 770 1.75 36.55 -20.06
CA ALA A 770 1.22 35.56 -20.98
C ALA A 770 0.34 34.54 -20.22
N VAL A 771 -0.68 34.02 -20.90
CA VAL A 771 -1.55 32.95 -20.42
C VAL A 771 -1.47 31.81 -21.43
N TYR A 772 -1.15 30.61 -20.93
CA TYR A 772 -1.04 29.40 -21.73
C TYR A 772 -2.16 28.45 -21.38
N GLN A 773 -2.68 27.75 -22.38
CA GLN A 773 -3.79 26.81 -22.23
C GLN A 773 -3.38 25.40 -22.69
N SER A 774 -3.87 24.39 -21.97
CA SER A 774 -3.79 23.00 -22.38
C SER A 774 -4.64 22.73 -23.63
N PRO A 775 -4.51 21.54 -24.26
CA PRO A 775 -5.57 20.95 -25.08
C PRO A 775 -6.91 20.86 -24.31
N PRO A 776 -8.05 20.71 -25.01
CA PRO A 776 -9.34 20.62 -24.34
C PRO A 776 -9.45 19.35 -23.49
N LEU A 777 -10.31 19.36 -22.48
CA LEU A 777 -10.50 18.26 -21.53
C LEU A 777 -10.83 16.94 -22.23
N SER A 778 -11.48 16.95 -23.39
CA SER A 778 -11.70 15.78 -24.23
C SER A 778 -10.39 15.05 -24.61
N GLU A 779 -9.31 15.77 -24.91
CA GLU A 779 -8.00 15.21 -25.22
C GLU A 779 -7.23 14.81 -23.97
N VAL A 780 -7.26 15.65 -22.94
CA VAL A 780 -6.62 15.35 -21.64
C VAL A 780 -7.23 14.07 -21.03
N ALA A 781 -8.55 13.92 -21.10
CA ALA A 781 -9.26 12.72 -20.65
C ALA A 781 -8.98 11.51 -21.57
N ARG A 782 -8.69 11.72 -22.85
CA ARG A 782 -8.27 10.64 -23.76
C ARG A 782 -6.95 10.05 -23.32
N HIS A 783 -5.93 10.88 -23.07
CA HIS A 783 -4.65 10.41 -22.53
C HIS A 783 -4.84 9.72 -21.18
N LEU A 784 -5.61 10.32 -20.26
CA LEU A 784 -5.97 9.72 -18.99
C LEU A 784 -6.52 8.29 -19.15
N LEU A 785 -7.54 8.10 -19.99
CA LEU A 785 -8.24 6.82 -20.08
C LEU A 785 -7.46 5.78 -20.90
N LYS A 786 -6.80 6.19 -22.00
CA LYS A 786 -6.01 5.32 -22.87
C LYS A 786 -4.69 4.87 -22.22
N LYS A 787 -3.94 5.81 -21.63
CA LYS A 787 -2.66 5.54 -20.97
C LYS A 787 -2.81 5.17 -19.49
N SER A 788 -4.01 5.36 -18.93
CA SER A 788 -4.28 5.12 -17.51
C SER A 788 -3.45 6.00 -16.57
N ASP A 789 -3.18 7.25 -16.96
CA ASP A 789 -2.22 8.12 -16.29
C ASP A 789 -2.74 8.63 -14.93
N ASN A 790 -2.07 8.21 -13.86
CA ASN A 790 -2.42 8.55 -12.48
C ASN A 790 -2.29 10.04 -12.17
N PHE A 791 -1.29 10.70 -12.75
CA PHE A 791 -1.04 12.11 -12.56
C PHE A 791 -2.21 12.92 -13.14
N TYR A 792 -2.60 12.64 -14.39
CA TYR A 792 -3.70 13.32 -15.06
C TYR A 792 -5.02 13.22 -14.27
N ALA A 793 -5.34 12.05 -13.73
CA ALA A 793 -6.56 11.88 -12.94
C ALA A 793 -6.57 12.74 -11.68
N GLN A 794 -5.44 12.86 -10.98
CA GLN A 794 -5.35 13.66 -9.76
C GLN A 794 -5.34 15.17 -10.06
N MET A 795 -4.72 15.58 -11.17
CA MET A 795 -4.79 16.96 -11.65
C MET A 795 -6.24 17.35 -11.97
N ILE A 796 -6.98 16.48 -12.67
CA ILE A 796 -8.42 16.66 -12.93
C ILE A 796 -9.22 16.71 -11.63
N LEU A 797 -8.99 15.78 -10.70
CA LEU A 797 -9.71 15.72 -9.42
C LEU A 797 -9.51 17.01 -8.60
N LYS A 798 -8.27 17.47 -8.44
CA LYS A 798 -8.01 18.70 -7.69
C LYS A 798 -8.56 19.93 -8.42
N THR A 799 -8.54 19.94 -9.76
CA THR A 799 -9.17 21.01 -10.55
C THR A 799 -10.69 21.04 -10.37
N LEU A 800 -11.37 19.89 -10.29
CA LEU A 800 -12.78 19.84 -9.91
C LEU A 800 -13.04 20.52 -8.57
N GLY A 801 -12.20 20.25 -7.57
CA GLY A 801 -12.27 20.91 -6.26
C GLY A 801 -12.06 22.42 -6.35
N LEU A 802 -11.06 22.85 -7.13
CA LEU A 802 -10.75 24.26 -7.33
C LEU A 802 -11.94 24.99 -7.97
N GLU A 803 -12.41 24.50 -9.11
CA GLU A 803 -13.43 25.17 -9.95
C GLU A 803 -14.83 25.12 -9.33
N LYS A 804 -15.19 24.05 -8.61
CA LYS A 804 -16.56 23.88 -8.09
C LYS A 804 -16.71 24.10 -6.60
N ARG A 805 -15.60 24.12 -5.85
CA ARG A 805 -15.62 24.30 -4.38
C ARG A 805 -14.63 25.38 -3.91
N GLY A 806 -13.91 26.05 -4.82
CA GLY A 806 -12.94 27.09 -4.50
C GLY A 806 -11.66 26.56 -3.85
N LYS A 807 -11.42 25.25 -3.82
CA LYS A 807 -10.26 24.64 -3.15
C LYS A 807 -9.70 23.46 -3.93
N GLY A 808 -8.47 23.59 -4.43
CA GLY A 808 -7.79 22.54 -5.18
C GLY A 808 -7.23 21.41 -4.30
N SER A 809 -8.10 20.63 -3.67
CA SER A 809 -7.70 19.46 -2.86
C SER A 809 -8.43 18.19 -3.30
N ALA A 810 -7.83 17.02 -3.01
CA ALA A 810 -8.47 15.74 -3.29
C ALA A 810 -9.83 15.63 -2.59
N ALA A 811 -9.92 16.04 -1.32
CA ALA A 811 -11.17 16.05 -0.56
C ALA A 811 -12.26 16.92 -1.21
N ALA A 812 -11.92 18.12 -1.69
CA ALA A 812 -12.87 18.99 -2.37
C ALA A 812 -13.29 18.44 -3.73
N GLY A 813 -12.35 17.90 -4.51
CA GLY A 813 -12.65 17.20 -5.78
C GLY A 813 -13.57 16.00 -5.59
N LEU A 814 -13.28 15.17 -4.58
CA LEU A 814 -14.12 14.02 -4.23
C LEU A 814 -15.51 14.44 -3.76
N ALA A 815 -15.67 15.61 -3.15
CA ALA A 815 -17.00 16.13 -2.82
C ALA A 815 -17.81 16.44 -4.10
N VAL A 816 -17.17 16.90 -5.17
CA VAL A 816 -17.82 17.09 -6.49
C VAL A 816 -18.19 15.75 -7.11
N VAL A 817 -17.26 14.78 -7.11
CA VAL A 817 -17.52 13.41 -7.58
C VAL A 817 -18.70 12.80 -6.81
N LYS A 818 -18.70 12.87 -5.48
CA LYS A 818 -19.80 12.35 -4.64
C LYS A 818 -21.14 13.01 -4.96
N SER A 819 -21.17 14.33 -5.16
CA SER A 819 -22.40 15.04 -5.58
C SER A 819 -22.89 14.57 -6.96
N TYR A 820 -21.98 14.32 -7.90
CA TYR A 820 -22.33 13.76 -9.21
C TYR A 820 -22.93 12.36 -9.08
N LEU A 821 -22.25 11.46 -8.34
CA LEU A 821 -22.71 10.09 -8.11
C LEU A 821 -24.08 10.04 -7.41
N GLN A 822 -24.35 10.96 -6.48
CA GLN A 822 -25.67 11.11 -5.84
C GLN A 822 -26.74 11.55 -6.85
N ARG A 823 -26.42 12.49 -7.75
CA ARG A 823 -27.35 13.00 -8.79
C ARG A 823 -27.80 11.91 -9.75
N ILE A 824 -26.89 11.00 -10.12
CA ILE A 824 -27.19 9.83 -10.95
C ILE A 824 -27.74 8.64 -10.14
N GLN A 825 -28.03 8.83 -8.85
CA GLN A 825 -28.65 7.85 -7.95
C GLN A 825 -27.88 6.52 -7.87
N LEU A 826 -26.55 6.60 -7.72
CA LEU A 826 -25.71 5.41 -7.61
C LEU A 826 -26.17 4.52 -6.44
N PRO A 827 -26.39 3.20 -6.65
CA PRO A 827 -26.89 2.32 -5.61
C PRO A 827 -25.84 2.01 -4.54
N GLY A 828 -26.27 1.58 -3.36
CA GLY A 828 -25.39 1.03 -2.31
C GLY A 828 -24.46 2.07 -1.65
N THR A 829 -23.38 1.57 -1.04
CA THR A 829 -22.36 2.42 -0.40
C THR A 829 -21.01 2.25 -1.09
N TYR A 830 -20.18 3.28 -1.06
CA TYR A 830 -18.82 3.27 -1.62
C TYR A 830 -17.90 4.13 -0.76
N ARG A 831 -16.60 3.97 -0.97
CA ARG A 831 -15.54 4.80 -0.38
C ARG A 831 -14.53 5.17 -1.47
N LEU A 832 -14.18 6.45 -1.53
CA LEU A 832 -13.21 7.00 -2.47
C LEU A 832 -12.32 7.98 -1.70
N GLU A 833 -11.02 7.79 -1.81
CA GLU A 833 -9.96 8.61 -1.20
C GLU A 833 -9.08 9.30 -2.26
N ASP A 834 -9.13 8.86 -3.52
CA ASP A 834 -8.48 9.53 -4.64
C ASP A 834 -9.33 9.49 -5.94
N GLY A 835 -8.78 10.03 -7.03
CA GLY A 835 -9.43 10.07 -8.35
C GLY A 835 -8.79 9.17 -9.39
N ASN A 836 -7.72 8.44 -9.04
CA ASN A 836 -6.96 7.62 -9.99
C ASN A 836 -6.99 6.11 -9.69
N GLY A 837 -7.43 5.72 -8.50
CA GLY A 837 -7.56 4.35 -8.03
C GLY A 837 -6.26 3.70 -7.56
N LEU A 838 -5.25 4.49 -7.18
CA LEU A 838 -4.02 3.96 -6.58
C LEU A 838 -4.21 3.66 -5.08
N SER A 839 -5.13 4.39 -4.44
CA SER A 839 -5.57 4.18 -3.07
C SER A 839 -6.12 2.77 -2.85
N ARG A 840 -5.52 2.05 -1.90
CA ARG A 840 -6.05 0.76 -1.41
C ARG A 840 -7.25 0.93 -0.47
N TYR A 841 -7.66 2.16 -0.18
CA TYR A 841 -8.84 2.50 0.61
C TYR A 841 -10.09 2.73 -0.25
N ASP A 842 -9.94 2.74 -1.57
CA ASP A 842 -11.07 2.86 -2.50
C ASP A 842 -11.85 1.54 -2.53
N PHE A 843 -13.18 1.67 -2.50
CA PHE A 843 -14.12 0.55 -2.49
C PHE A 843 -15.37 0.94 -3.29
N ILE A 844 -15.67 0.18 -4.33
CA ILE A 844 -16.86 0.34 -5.17
C ILE A 844 -17.28 -1.02 -5.74
N SER A 845 -18.55 -1.19 -6.03
CA SER A 845 -19.11 -2.42 -6.59
C SER A 845 -19.30 -2.36 -8.10
N PRO A 846 -19.31 -3.51 -8.80
CA PRO A 846 -19.63 -3.55 -10.22
C PRO A 846 -21.02 -2.99 -10.57
N GLU A 847 -22.02 -3.18 -9.69
CA GLU A 847 -23.36 -2.61 -9.89
C GLU A 847 -23.32 -1.08 -9.95
N GLN A 848 -22.47 -0.46 -9.13
CA GLN A 848 -22.25 0.99 -9.14
C GLN A 848 -21.56 1.42 -10.44
N ILE A 849 -20.49 0.74 -10.87
CA ILE A 849 -19.81 1.08 -12.13
C ILE A 849 -20.74 0.91 -13.34
N VAL A 850 -21.52 -0.18 -13.42
CA VAL A 850 -22.48 -0.39 -14.50
C VAL A 850 -23.60 0.66 -14.47
N SER A 851 -24.05 1.08 -13.29
CA SER A 851 -25.03 2.18 -13.16
C SER A 851 -24.46 3.51 -13.66
N LEU A 852 -23.20 3.81 -13.37
CA LEU A 852 -22.48 4.97 -13.93
C LEU A 852 -22.42 4.89 -15.46
N LEU A 853 -22.02 3.73 -16.01
CA LEU A 853 -21.90 3.53 -17.47
C LEU A 853 -23.26 3.64 -18.18
N ALA A 854 -24.32 3.11 -17.57
CA ALA A 854 -25.69 3.25 -18.08
C ALA A 854 -26.16 4.71 -18.04
N ALA A 855 -25.80 5.47 -16.99
CA ALA A 855 -26.08 6.89 -16.92
C ALA A 855 -25.32 7.69 -18.00
N GLN A 856 -24.04 7.36 -18.25
CA GLN A 856 -23.24 8.02 -19.30
C GLN A 856 -23.87 7.90 -20.68
N LYS A 857 -24.50 6.78 -21.01
CA LYS A 857 -25.14 6.55 -22.32
C LYS A 857 -26.19 7.61 -22.67
N LYS A 858 -26.75 8.29 -21.66
CA LYS A 858 -27.80 9.31 -21.77
C LYS A 858 -27.25 10.75 -21.78
N THR A 859 -25.93 10.93 -21.68
CA THR A 859 -25.31 12.27 -21.61
C THR A 859 -25.02 12.83 -23.01
N PRO A 860 -25.02 14.16 -23.20
CA PRO A 860 -24.72 14.77 -24.49
C PRO A 860 -23.26 14.57 -24.95
N TYR A 861 -22.36 14.22 -24.02
CA TYR A 861 -20.94 13.99 -24.29
C TYR A 861 -20.56 12.49 -24.31
N PHE A 862 -21.56 11.60 -24.40
CA PHE A 862 -21.33 10.14 -24.40
C PHE A 862 -20.33 9.70 -25.46
N ASP A 863 -20.45 10.20 -26.70
CA ASP A 863 -19.59 9.77 -27.80
C ASP A 863 -18.11 10.11 -27.53
N THR A 864 -17.84 11.31 -27.00
CA THR A 864 -16.49 11.72 -26.56
C THR A 864 -15.96 10.78 -25.48
N PHE A 865 -16.77 10.47 -24.46
CA PHE A 865 -16.37 9.55 -23.39
C PHE A 865 -16.11 8.13 -23.94
N TYR A 866 -17.00 7.61 -24.77
CA TYR A 866 -16.90 6.28 -25.37
C TYR A 866 -15.68 6.14 -26.30
N GLN A 867 -15.33 7.20 -27.04
CA GLN A 867 -14.12 7.25 -27.88
C GLN A 867 -12.83 7.27 -27.05
N ASN A 868 -12.87 7.84 -25.85
CA ASN A 868 -11.71 7.93 -24.97
C ASN A 868 -11.40 6.60 -24.25
N LEU A 869 -12.32 5.64 -24.18
CA LEU A 869 -12.08 4.31 -23.61
C LEU A 869 -11.14 3.47 -24.50
N PRO A 870 -10.14 2.74 -23.93
CA PRO A 870 -9.34 1.77 -24.68
C PRO A 870 -10.18 0.78 -25.48
N ILE A 871 -9.72 0.42 -26.68
CA ILE A 871 -10.39 -0.50 -27.60
C ILE A 871 -9.60 -1.81 -27.65
N ALA A 872 -10.30 -2.93 -27.41
CA ALA A 872 -9.76 -4.27 -27.53
C ALA A 872 -9.04 -4.50 -28.87
N GLY A 873 -7.80 -4.97 -28.79
CA GLY A 873 -6.94 -5.28 -29.95
C GLY A 873 -6.49 -4.07 -30.77
N LYS A 874 -6.69 -2.84 -30.28
CA LYS A 874 -6.42 -1.63 -31.08
C LYS A 874 -5.61 -0.56 -30.38
N ASP A 875 -5.98 -0.14 -29.17
CA ASP A 875 -5.29 0.96 -28.51
C ASP A 875 -5.33 0.95 -26.97
N GLY A 876 -4.57 1.88 -26.39
CA GLY A 876 -4.47 2.05 -24.94
C GLY A 876 -4.01 0.78 -24.23
N SER A 877 -4.51 0.57 -23.02
CA SER A 877 -4.22 -0.62 -22.21
C SER A 877 -4.84 -1.93 -22.72
N LEU A 878 -5.59 -1.90 -23.82
CA LEU A 878 -6.17 -3.08 -24.47
C LEU A 878 -5.54 -3.40 -25.83
N THR A 879 -4.49 -2.67 -26.25
CA THR A 879 -3.84 -2.82 -27.56
C THR A 879 -3.50 -4.28 -27.91
N TYR A 880 -2.99 -5.05 -26.94
CA TYR A 880 -2.55 -6.44 -27.14
C TYR A 880 -3.50 -7.48 -26.53
N ARG A 881 -4.71 -7.09 -26.14
CA ARG A 881 -5.68 -7.95 -25.46
C ARG A 881 -6.87 -8.24 -26.37
N MET A 882 -7.38 -9.47 -26.30
CA MET A 882 -8.54 -9.94 -27.07
C MET A 882 -8.37 -9.85 -28.60
N ASN A 883 -7.13 -9.84 -29.10
CA ASN A 883 -6.85 -10.02 -30.53
C ASN A 883 -7.46 -11.34 -31.02
N ASP A 884 -7.92 -11.35 -32.27
CA ASP A 884 -8.50 -12.55 -32.91
C ASP A 884 -9.72 -13.14 -32.19
N THR A 885 -10.44 -12.31 -31.42
CA THR A 885 -11.72 -12.66 -30.80
C THR A 885 -12.84 -11.74 -31.29
N PRO A 886 -14.13 -12.10 -31.12
CA PRO A 886 -15.25 -11.20 -31.41
C PRO A 886 -15.26 -9.89 -30.61
N ALA A 887 -14.47 -9.79 -29.53
CA ALA A 887 -14.31 -8.57 -28.76
C ALA A 887 -13.35 -7.56 -29.44
N ALA A 888 -12.46 -8.00 -30.34
CA ALA A 888 -11.52 -7.13 -31.05
C ALA A 888 -12.27 -6.03 -31.82
N ASN A 889 -11.81 -4.78 -31.70
CA ASN A 889 -12.44 -3.58 -32.28
C ASN A 889 -13.89 -3.29 -31.81
N ASN A 890 -14.45 -4.10 -30.92
CA ASN A 890 -15.82 -4.00 -30.42
C ASN A 890 -15.84 -3.57 -28.94
N LEU A 891 -15.22 -4.37 -28.07
CA LEU A 891 -15.17 -4.10 -26.65
C LEU A 891 -14.33 -2.85 -26.37
N ARG A 892 -14.92 -1.93 -25.61
CA ARG A 892 -14.25 -0.74 -25.12
C ARG A 892 -14.36 -0.66 -23.62
N GLY A 893 -13.24 -0.56 -22.93
CA GLY A 893 -13.26 -0.57 -21.46
C GLY A 893 -12.01 -0.03 -20.82
N LYS A 894 -12.18 0.48 -19.61
CA LYS A 894 -11.07 0.90 -18.76
C LYS A 894 -10.55 -0.30 -17.98
N THR A 895 -9.25 -0.57 -18.13
CA THR A 895 -8.54 -1.53 -17.28
C THR A 895 -8.18 -0.92 -15.93
N GLY A 896 -7.93 -1.75 -14.93
CA GLY A 896 -7.26 -1.38 -13.70
C GLY A 896 -6.48 -2.57 -13.15
N THR A 897 -5.24 -2.33 -12.73
CA THR A 897 -4.34 -3.37 -12.23
C THR A 897 -3.46 -2.78 -11.15
N LEU A 898 -3.37 -3.47 -10.02
CA LEU A 898 -2.36 -3.32 -8.97
C LEU A 898 -2.02 -4.73 -8.49
N THR A 899 -1.02 -4.88 -7.63
CA THR A 899 -0.72 -6.17 -7.00
C THR A 899 -1.98 -6.80 -6.39
N HIS A 900 -2.28 -8.04 -6.79
CA HIS A 900 -3.42 -8.86 -6.35
C HIS A 900 -4.81 -8.29 -6.67
N LEU A 901 -4.92 -7.42 -7.67
CA LEU A 901 -6.24 -6.99 -8.14
C LEU A 901 -6.23 -6.63 -9.63
N SER A 902 -7.37 -6.84 -10.27
CA SER A 902 -7.59 -6.53 -11.67
C SER A 902 -9.04 -6.15 -11.92
N GLY A 903 -9.27 -5.19 -12.81
CA GLY A 903 -10.62 -4.80 -13.20
C GLY A 903 -10.71 -4.42 -14.67
N LEU A 904 -11.87 -4.68 -15.27
CA LEU A 904 -12.21 -4.27 -16.63
C LEU A 904 -13.69 -3.90 -16.68
N SER A 905 -13.97 -2.64 -17.02
CA SER A 905 -15.34 -2.13 -17.09
C SER A 905 -15.55 -1.25 -18.32
N GLY A 906 -16.70 -1.37 -18.96
CA GLY A 906 -17.00 -0.62 -20.16
C GLY A 906 -18.21 -1.12 -20.92
N TYR A 907 -18.13 -1.09 -22.24
CA TYR A 907 -19.20 -1.46 -23.15
C TYR A 907 -18.74 -2.49 -24.17
N VAL A 908 -19.67 -3.33 -24.62
CA VAL A 908 -19.47 -4.28 -25.70
C VAL A 908 -20.80 -4.51 -26.42
N ARG A 909 -20.76 -4.76 -27.72
CA ARG A 909 -21.94 -5.22 -28.46
C ARG A 909 -21.91 -6.74 -28.58
N THR A 910 -23.07 -7.36 -28.40
CA THR A 910 -23.25 -8.80 -28.61
C THR A 910 -23.23 -9.13 -30.11
N LYS A 911 -23.28 -10.43 -30.45
CA LYS A 911 -23.43 -10.90 -31.85
C LYS A 911 -24.71 -10.36 -32.50
N ASP A 912 -25.75 -10.14 -31.69
CA ASP A 912 -27.05 -9.61 -32.11
C ASP A 912 -27.08 -8.06 -32.12
N ASN A 913 -25.92 -7.39 -31.97
CA ASN A 913 -25.78 -5.92 -31.86
C ASN A 913 -26.42 -5.28 -30.62
N GLU A 914 -26.81 -6.07 -29.60
CA GLU A 914 -27.32 -5.53 -28.34
C GLU A 914 -26.19 -4.84 -27.55
N TRP A 915 -26.46 -3.65 -27.01
CA TRP A 915 -25.49 -2.94 -26.18
C TRP A 915 -25.45 -3.49 -24.76
N LEU A 916 -24.27 -3.94 -24.32
CA LEU A 916 -24.03 -4.31 -22.94
C LEU A 916 -23.11 -3.28 -22.26
N ALA A 917 -23.46 -2.89 -21.04
CA ALA A 917 -22.53 -2.33 -20.07
C ALA A 917 -22.09 -3.43 -19.11
N TYR A 918 -20.79 -3.50 -18.82
CA TYR A 918 -20.23 -4.52 -17.96
C TYR A 918 -19.20 -3.93 -16.99
N SER A 919 -19.04 -4.60 -15.84
CA SER A 919 -17.97 -4.35 -14.89
C SER A 919 -17.54 -5.67 -14.29
N ILE A 920 -16.23 -5.93 -14.33
CA ILE A 920 -15.58 -7.11 -13.74
C ILE A 920 -14.51 -6.58 -12.79
N LEU A 921 -14.66 -6.80 -11.49
CA LEU A 921 -13.69 -6.45 -10.45
C LEU A 921 -13.20 -7.72 -9.76
N MET A 922 -11.88 -7.85 -9.64
CA MET A 922 -11.22 -9.04 -9.09
C MET A 922 -10.19 -8.63 -8.06
N ASN A 923 -10.32 -9.09 -6.83
CA ASN A 923 -9.37 -8.87 -5.74
C ASN A 923 -8.89 -10.22 -5.18
N GLY A 924 -7.66 -10.28 -4.70
CA GLY A 924 -7.07 -11.49 -4.12
C GLY A 924 -5.97 -12.09 -5.00
N TYR A 925 -5.43 -13.22 -4.57
CA TYR A 925 -4.31 -13.87 -5.23
C TYR A 925 -4.70 -15.16 -5.95
N THR A 926 -4.05 -15.37 -7.09
CA THR A 926 -3.93 -16.65 -7.78
C THR A 926 -2.63 -16.65 -8.58
N SER A 927 -2.10 -17.84 -8.89
CA SER A 927 -1.05 -18.03 -9.90
C SER A 927 -1.54 -17.81 -11.33
N GLU A 928 -2.86 -17.88 -11.56
CA GLU A 928 -3.48 -17.68 -12.86
C GLU A 928 -3.53 -16.22 -13.29
N SER A 929 -3.59 -15.98 -14.60
CA SER A 929 -3.72 -14.62 -15.12
C SER A 929 -5.15 -14.08 -14.98
N LEU A 930 -5.37 -13.13 -14.07
CA LEU A 930 -6.66 -12.43 -13.93
C LEU A 930 -7.08 -11.70 -15.22
N THR A 931 -6.12 -11.14 -15.97
CA THR A 931 -6.40 -10.46 -17.24
C THR A 931 -6.83 -11.45 -18.32
N SER A 932 -6.30 -12.68 -18.32
CA SER A 932 -6.75 -13.74 -19.24
C SER A 932 -8.21 -14.12 -18.99
N LEU A 933 -8.63 -14.24 -17.71
CA LEU A 933 -10.04 -14.49 -17.38
C LEU A 933 -10.95 -13.34 -17.84
N GLN A 934 -10.54 -12.09 -17.64
CA GLN A 934 -11.28 -10.93 -18.17
C GLN A 934 -11.42 -10.97 -19.70
N ASP A 935 -10.37 -11.37 -20.42
CA ASP A 935 -10.39 -11.45 -21.89
C ASP A 935 -11.34 -12.55 -22.37
N LYS A 936 -11.33 -13.72 -21.70
CA LYS A 936 -12.28 -14.82 -21.96
C LYS A 936 -13.73 -14.35 -21.74
N ILE A 937 -13.97 -13.63 -20.65
CA ILE A 937 -15.29 -13.04 -20.38
C ILE A 937 -15.65 -12.01 -21.46
N GLY A 938 -14.75 -11.10 -21.82
CA GLY A 938 -14.99 -10.10 -22.86
C GLY A 938 -15.35 -10.73 -24.22
N ALA A 939 -14.62 -11.76 -24.62
CA ALA A 939 -14.92 -12.53 -25.83
C ALA A 939 -16.28 -13.24 -25.75
N ALA A 940 -16.63 -13.82 -24.59
CA ALA A 940 -17.92 -14.45 -24.35
C ALA A 940 -19.09 -13.46 -24.44
N LEU A 941 -18.94 -12.26 -23.87
CA LEU A 941 -19.94 -11.19 -23.98
C LEU A 941 -20.14 -10.75 -25.43
N ALA A 942 -19.06 -10.56 -26.18
CA ALA A 942 -19.12 -10.17 -27.59
C ALA A 942 -19.74 -11.25 -28.49
N SER A 943 -19.59 -12.52 -28.12
CA SER A 943 -20.09 -13.67 -28.89
C SER A 943 -21.55 -14.04 -28.57
N TYR A 944 -22.13 -13.45 -27.52
CA TYR A 944 -23.47 -13.81 -27.05
C TYR A 944 -24.53 -13.56 -28.13
N SER A 945 -25.47 -14.50 -28.26
CA SER A 945 -26.68 -14.37 -29.08
C SER A 945 -27.86 -14.99 -28.35
N LYS A 946 -29.02 -14.31 -28.35
CA LYS A 946 -30.27 -14.81 -27.75
C LYS A 946 -30.85 -15.99 -28.54
N ASN A 947 -30.50 -16.12 -29.82
CA ASN A 947 -31.09 -17.09 -30.75
C ASN A 947 -30.32 -18.42 -30.89
N GLY A 948 -29.31 -18.66 -30.04
CA GLY A 948 -28.83 -20.03 -29.81
C GLY A 948 -27.73 -20.57 -30.74
N ASP A 949 -26.88 -19.73 -31.33
CA ASP A 949 -25.55 -20.21 -31.75
C ASP A 949 -24.68 -20.32 -30.49
N SER A 950 -24.76 -21.47 -29.80
CA SER A 950 -23.93 -21.75 -28.64
C SER A 950 -22.46 -21.46 -28.93
N TYR A 951 -21.80 -20.76 -28.01
CA TYR A 951 -20.34 -20.69 -27.93
C TYR A 951 -19.75 -22.07 -28.25
N PRO A 952 -18.76 -22.21 -29.16
CA PRO A 952 -18.34 -23.54 -29.61
C PRO A 952 -17.94 -24.38 -28.40
N LYS A 953 -18.69 -25.47 -28.15
CA LYS A 953 -18.43 -26.47 -27.09
C LYS A 953 -17.05 -27.16 -27.23
N LYS A 954 -16.32 -26.88 -28.31
CA LYS A 954 -14.94 -27.30 -28.55
C LYS A 954 -14.07 -26.06 -28.68
N VAL A 955 -13.54 -25.58 -27.57
CA VAL A 955 -12.17 -25.05 -27.61
C VAL A 955 -11.30 -26.29 -27.77
N GLY A 956 -10.69 -26.46 -28.93
CA GLY A 956 -9.90 -27.64 -29.24
C GLY A 956 -8.77 -27.82 -28.24
N THR A 957 -8.70 -29.00 -27.64
CA THR A 957 -7.55 -29.58 -26.90
C THR A 957 -7.03 -28.78 -25.70
N PRO A 958 -6.42 -29.44 -24.69
CA PRO A 958 -5.76 -28.74 -23.61
C PRO A 958 -4.73 -27.78 -24.22
N PHE A 959 -4.71 -26.53 -23.75
CA PHE A 959 -3.52 -25.71 -23.88
C PHE A 959 -2.34 -26.58 -23.47
N ASN A 960 -1.37 -26.75 -24.37
CA ASN A 960 -0.14 -27.44 -24.02
C ASN A 960 0.53 -26.59 -22.92
N ASP A 961 0.53 -27.10 -21.68
CA ASP A 961 1.17 -26.51 -20.49
C ASP A 961 2.70 -26.37 -20.63
N SER A 962 3.26 -26.61 -21.82
CA SER A 962 4.67 -26.48 -22.15
C SER A 962 5.05 -25.11 -22.74
N SER A 963 4.13 -24.14 -22.75
CA SER A 963 4.48 -22.72 -22.96
C SER A 963 4.24 -21.89 -21.71
N LEU A 964 4.60 -22.46 -20.55
CA LEU A 964 5.08 -21.67 -19.43
C LEU A 964 6.29 -20.86 -19.91
N LEU A 965 6.00 -19.72 -20.54
CA LEU A 965 6.80 -18.52 -20.44
C LEU A 965 7.04 -18.36 -18.93
N SER A 966 8.23 -18.78 -18.48
CA SER A 966 8.67 -18.62 -17.09
C SER A 966 8.34 -17.21 -16.61
N THR A 967 8.25 -17.00 -15.32
CA THR A 967 8.06 -15.68 -14.68
C THR A 967 8.99 -14.56 -15.21
N SER A 968 10.04 -14.89 -15.96
CA SER A 968 10.86 -13.95 -16.72
C SER A 968 10.18 -13.30 -17.95
N GLU A 969 9.12 -13.89 -18.53
CA GLU A 969 8.47 -13.38 -19.75
C GLU A 969 7.24 -12.50 -19.50
N LEU A 970 6.58 -12.64 -18.35
CA LEU A 970 5.58 -11.64 -17.94
C LEU A 970 6.25 -10.29 -17.65
N LEU A 971 7.49 -10.31 -17.13
CA LEU A 971 8.36 -9.15 -16.95
C LEU A 971 8.82 -8.52 -18.28
N ARG A 972 8.81 -9.27 -19.40
CA ARG A 972 9.14 -8.74 -20.74
C ARG A 972 7.99 -7.97 -21.39
N SER A 973 6.73 -8.16 -20.97
CA SER A 973 5.61 -7.37 -21.53
C SER A 973 5.52 -5.95 -20.96
N THR A 974 6.16 -5.72 -19.81
CA THR A 974 6.30 -4.42 -19.15
C THR A 974 7.58 -3.66 -19.53
N CYS A 975 8.51 -4.28 -20.27
CA CYS A 975 9.73 -3.64 -20.78
C CYS A 975 9.78 -3.71 -22.30
N LYS A 976 9.89 -2.55 -22.97
CA LYS A 976 10.12 -2.48 -24.41
C LYS A 976 11.49 -3.09 -24.75
N LEU A 977 11.54 -4.34 -25.21
CA LEU A 977 12.71 -4.83 -25.96
C LEU A 977 12.26 -5.65 -27.17
N LYS A 978 12.56 -5.13 -28.36
CA LYS A 978 12.56 -5.89 -29.62
C LYS A 978 13.83 -6.75 -29.65
N PHE A 979 13.69 -8.05 -29.85
CA PHE A 979 14.75 -8.88 -30.42
C PHE A 979 14.17 -9.86 -31.45
N TYR A 980 14.79 -9.91 -32.62
CA TYR A 980 14.56 -10.88 -33.70
C TYR A 980 15.54 -12.07 -33.54
N PRO A 981 15.22 -13.25 -34.11
CA PRO A 981 15.83 -14.52 -33.74
C PRO A 981 17.09 -14.81 -34.56
N SER A 982 18.14 -15.31 -33.92
CA SER A 982 19.15 -16.14 -34.57
C SER A 982 19.80 -17.07 -33.55
N LEU A 983 19.89 -18.35 -33.92
CA LEU A 983 20.65 -19.46 -33.32
C LEU A 983 19.88 -20.39 -32.37
N LEU A 984 19.08 -21.26 -32.99
CA LEU A 984 18.94 -22.66 -32.61
C LEU A 984 19.96 -23.45 -33.45
N GLU A 985 20.95 -24.09 -32.83
CA GLU A 985 21.61 -25.34 -33.26
C GLU A 985 22.66 -25.77 -32.21
N SER A 986 22.19 -26.51 -31.19
CA SER A 986 22.81 -27.71 -30.57
C SER A 986 22.06 -28.09 -29.31
#